data_AF-A0A1W9X9U3-F1
#
_entry.id   AF-A0A1W9X9U3-F1
#
_cell.length_a   1.000
_cell.length_b   1.000
_cell.length_c   1.000
_cell.angle_alpha   90.00
_cell.angle_beta   90.00
_cell.angle_gamma   90.00
#
_symmetry.space_group_name_H-M   'P 1'
#
loop_
_entity.id
_entity.type
_entity.pdbx_description
1 polymer ?
#
loop_
_entity_poly.entity_id
_entity_poly.type
_entity_poly.pdbx_seq_one_letter_code
_entity_poly.pdbx_strand_id
1 'polypeptide(L)'
;MIEDAIKQKQQQWSRNRNHPTKAILSKRYIGMIPEIRKVMEDPKLRQKEAEDAKRALYEGEQLKLSKIDRHISLLMSKGSMSKKEIAKLAKMHAVEASEIQKRVKKKETLCKIDRQLTLLMKKGEVTGKKLGSLAKRYSVDTDKLRELTEKKKQEHLTEIRSYLEFCENQGYITEGAVAHLAGLYGVGEGEILMRLKCPLRKGGTKKKAKPEPFDKTLEKLINDNLSVVGKSSLYDFLDLPQDTALNVLKEKSREKEMDIRKIGQKDAVTTASSALAGHCIVIFKAKESRIAYDLTMSRSRLSELDSDINAAGIEGKVLPEYLDILVRKAMSIGMDIEEAFDYIREYCQKEKWVLKEKKKLIILDKKRITFLEKWTVRLDPKEKSFWIFCGSIVAVILIFFGGISLVGGLRVRSAYTNAMDSLEGHEKLENKEKVLQEFLKNYGDSKYAITVKKKSRQIRKQMEKEDFDTVIKEADPLYAGQAFEKMKSLYDWYLKRHPAGKNASAIREKLAELPELIDDRDYEQVSTVEGEFSERIKVYNQYLKKHPEGKHIDDIRELILGMVGEYYDALKKELSVCEEKSDWNGCIELCEGFTERFGGTEQAAEVDGLRAKFQKRIQYQRDLSELRQKADLEGTDYEAARQIYLDYMEANPETPSYLKNLITKEMYKADLDNLRHESKLKEPDYMAAKRVFVEFLEAKPESPAYVTEVLATEIARLDGKIQEQIQKTEAWEKLSDYCEDPMNDISERVARVERYIRENPSSPYLKKANSLLKQLAYKKKIVAVGVKKKQEKDAWRKLFTAVKNKQVSLDDKIQQLEAYIAQAPPEDYRKEAIAILEQFRQKKQSLAERQKLELANRARRENELKRIRGLVQKQGGRFSENGNGTITDKTSGLTWCTLDSLADLGQCIDYETAIRYVKQLRTGGHQNWRLPTIKELVGLYKTQPFFPVGEATWYWSSEAVWHGWNKQAYIVTSKPETAWSKSLVEMKKCGAVRAVR
;
A
#
# COMPACT_ATOMS: atom_id res chain seq x y z
N MET A 1 13.81 -37.66 -20.30
CA MET A 1 12.88 -37.39 -19.17
C MET A 1 12.14 -36.06 -19.30
N ILE A 2 12.80 -34.89 -19.25
CA ILE A 2 12.11 -33.58 -19.34
C ILE A 2 11.49 -33.37 -20.72
N GLU A 3 12.24 -33.63 -21.79
CA GLU A 3 11.75 -33.51 -23.16
C GLU A 3 10.57 -34.46 -23.45
N ASP A 4 10.63 -35.69 -22.92
CA ASP A 4 9.54 -36.67 -23.06
C ASP A 4 8.27 -36.19 -22.32
N ALA A 5 8.42 -35.56 -21.16
CA ALA A 5 7.31 -34.97 -20.41
C ALA A 5 6.68 -33.77 -21.15
N ILE A 6 7.51 -32.92 -21.78
CA ILE A 6 7.03 -31.82 -22.62
C ILE A 6 6.24 -32.37 -23.81
N LYS A 7 6.75 -33.40 -24.51
CA LYS A 7 6.04 -34.05 -25.62
C LYS A 7 4.70 -34.66 -25.18
N GLN A 8 4.66 -35.32 -24.02
CA GLN A 8 3.41 -35.86 -23.47
C GLN A 8 2.39 -34.74 -23.16
N LYS A 9 2.83 -33.62 -22.58
CA LYS A 9 1.98 -32.46 -22.31
C LYS A 9 1.50 -31.77 -23.58
N GLN A 10 2.37 -31.63 -24.58
CA GLN A 10 2.02 -31.12 -25.90
C GLN A 10 0.93 -31.97 -26.57
N GLN A 11 1.04 -33.30 -26.51
CA GLN A 11 0.01 -34.20 -27.01
C GLN A 11 -1.31 -34.04 -26.24
N GLN A 12 -1.25 -33.95 -24.91
CA GLN A 12 -2.42 -33.73 -24.06
C GLN A 12 -3.15 -32.42 -24.39
N TRP A 13 -2.42 -31.31 -24.53
CA TRP A 13 -3.00 -30.02 -24.88
C TRP A 13 -3.50 -29.99 -26.33
N SER A 14 -2.82 -30.67 -27.25
CA SER A 14 -3.26 -30.78 -28.65
C SER A 14 -4.60 -31.52 -28.76
N ARG A 15 -4.81 -32.59 -27.98
CA ARG A 15 -6.12 -33.27 -27.88
C ARG A 15 -7.21 -32.36 -27.33
N ASN A 16 -6.87 -31.53 -26.34
CA ASN A 16 -7.81 -30.61 -25.71
C ASN A 16 -7.98 -29.28 -26.46
N ARG A 17 -7.31 -29.10 -27.61
CA ARG A 17 -7.31 -27.84 -28.38
C ARG A 17 -8.71 -27.38 -28.82
N ASN A 18 -9.62 -28.34 -29.03
CA ASN A 18 -11.01 -28.10 -29.42
C ASN A 18 -12.02 -28.51 -28.31
N HIS A 19 -11.55 -28.78 -27.09
CA HIS A 19 -12.40 -29.20 -25.98
C HIS A 19 -13.25 -28.03 -25.45
N PRO A 20 -14.57 -28.20 -25.21
CA PRO A 20 -15.50 -27.10 -24.90
C PRO A 20 -15.03 -26.16 -23.77
N THR A 21 -14.48 -26.72 -22.69
CA THR A 21 -14.01 -25.96 -21.52
C THR A 21 -12.49 -25.80 -21.44
N LYS A 22 -11.71 -26.56 -22.21
CA LYS A 22 -10.24 -26.65 -22.07
C LYS A 22 -9.50 -26.12 -23.29
N ALA A 23 -10.20 -25.80 -24.38
CA ALA A 23 -9.63 -25.32 -25.64
C ALA A 23 -8.76 -24.07 -25.46
N ILE A 24 -9.26 -23.08 -24.73
CA ILE A 24 -8.56 -21.79 -24.53
C ILE A 24 -7.24 -22.00 -23.79
N LEU A 25 -7.28 -22.67 -22.63
CA LEU A 25 -6.08 -22.98 -21.84
C LEU A 25 -5.09 -23.85 -22.61
N SER A 26 -5.59 -24.84 -23.35
CA SER A 26 -4.73 -25.75 -24.11
C SER A 26 -4.03 -25.04 -25.28
N LYS A 27 -4.72 -24.12 -25.96
CA LYS A 27 -4.10 -23.27 -27.00
C LYS A 27 -3.02 -22.37 -26.39
N ARG A 28 -3.28 -21.78 -25.22
CA ARG A 28 -2.29 -20.97 -24.48
C ARG A 28 -1.05 -21.78 -24.14
N TYR A 29 -1.21 -22.96 -23.52
CA TYR A 29 -0.08 -23.80 -23.14
C TYR A 29 0.72 -24.31 -24.33
N ILE A 30 0.07 -24.62 -25.46
CA ILE A 30 0.77 -24.97 -26.71
C ILE A 30 1.63 -23.80 -27.20
N GLY A 31 1.12 -22.57 -27.14
CA GLY A 31 1.87 -21.37 -27.50
C GLY A 31 3.09 -21.11 -26.61
N MET A 32 3.04 -21.54 -25.34
CA MET A 32 4.13 -21.41 -24.38
C MET A 32 5.17 -22.54 -24.46
N ILE A 33 4.97 -23.58 -25.29
CA ILE A 33 5.92 -24.70 -25.39
C ILE A 33 7.36 -24.25 -25.69
N PRO A 34 7.65 -23.29 -26.59
CA PRO A 34 9.01 -22.83 -26.83
C PRO A 34 9.67 -22.25 -25.57
N GLU A 35 8.94 -21.46 -24.79
CA GLU A 35 9.43 -20.89 -23.53
C GLU A 35 9.58 -21.95 -22.44
N ILE A 36 8.58 -22.83 -22.29
CA ILE A 36 8.64 -23.97 -21.35
C ILE A 36 9.86 -24.82 -21.66
N ARG A 37 10.13 -25.11 -22.93
CA ARG A 37 11.31 -25.88 -23.36
C ARG A 37 12.61 -25.14 -23.01
N LYS A 38 12.71 -23.85 -23.35
CA LYS A 38 13.87 -23.00 -23.01
C LYS A 38 14.15 -22.96 -21.50
N VAL A 39 13.13 -22.77 -20.69
CA VAL A 39 13.25 -22.72 -19.22
C VAL A 39 13.57 -24.11 -18.66
N MET A 40 12.92 -25.16 -19.18
CA MET A 40 13.06 -26.52 -18.69
C MET A 40 14.33 -27.25 -19.17
N GLU A 41 15.03 -26.76 -20.18
CA GLU A 41 16.32 -27.31 -20.62
C GLU A 41 17.48 -26.77 -19.75
N ASP A 42 17.45 -25.50 -19.35
CA ASP A 42 18.51 -24.86 -18.54
C ASP A 42 18.27 -25.06 -17.01
N PRO A 43 19.19 -25.73 -16.28
CA PRO A 43 19.07 -25.92 -14.83
C PRO A 43 18.92 -24.63 -14.02
N LYS A 44 19.58 -23.53 -14.42
CA LYS A 44 19.53 -22.25 -13.70
C LYS A 44 18.19 -21.56 -13.91
N LEU A 45 17.67 -21.58 -15.13
CA LEU A 45 16.34 -21.00 -15.42
C LEU A 45 15.23 -21.81 -14.76
N ARG A 46 15.31 -23.14 -14.74
CA ARG A 46 14.38 -23.99 -13.97
C ARG A 46 14.34 -23.62 -12.49
N GLN A 47 15.50 -23.44 -11.88
CA GLN A 47 15.56 -23.10 -10.46
C GLN A 47 14.97 -21.72 -10.19
N LYS A 48 15.29 -20.73 -11.05
CA LYS A 48 14.71 -19.40 -10.98
C LYS A 48 13.19 -19.41 -11.12
N GLU A 49 12.66 -20.12 -12.13
CA GLU A 49 11.21 -20.26 -12.34
C GLU A 49 10.53 -20.96 -11.15
N ALA A 50 11.18 -21.96 -10.54
CA ALA A 50 10.66 -22.63 -9.35
C ALA A 50 10.64 -21.71 -8.11
N GLU A 51 11.62 -20.82 -7.98
CA GLU A 51 11.65 -19.79 -6.93
C GLU A 51 10.60 -18.70 -7.19
N ASP A 52 10.41 -18.29 -8.44
CA ASP A 52 9.38 -17.33 -8.87
C ASP A 52 7.98 -17.88 -8.66
N ALA A 53 7.74 -19.16 -9.00
CA ALA A 53 6.49 -19.85 -8.73
C ALA A 53 6.20 -20.00 -7.22
N LYS A 54 7.23 -20.27 -6.40
CA LYS A 54 7.08 -20.29 -4.93
C LYS A 54 6.71 -18.91 -4.39
N ARG A 55 7.32 -17.85 -4.91
CA ARG A 55 6.96 -16.46 -4.54
C ARG A 55 5.53 -16.14 -4.94
N ALA A 56 5.11 -16.45 -6.16
CA ALA A 56 3.75 -16.23 -6.63
C ALA A 56 2.70 -17.03 -5.81
N LEU A 57 3.02 -18.27 -5.41
CA LEU A 57 2.18 -19.06 -4.51
C LEU A 57 2.08 -18.43 -3.12
N TYR A 58 3.21 -17.99 -2.57
CA TYR A 58 3.25 -17.29 -1.28
C TYR A 58 2.45 -15.98 -1.33
N GLU A 59 2.62 -15.16 -2.37
CA GLU A 59 1.87 -13.92 -2.58
C GLU A 59 0.37 -14.19 -2.74
N GLY A 60 0.00 -15.25 -3.48
CA GLY A 60 -1.38 -15.70 -3.61
C GLY A 60 -2.00 -16.16 -2.28
N GLU A 61 -1.23 -16.85 -1.43
CA GLU A 61 -1.65 -17.21 -0.08
C GLU A 61 -1.80 -15.96 0.81
N GLN A 62 -0.86 -15.01 0.76
CA GLN A 62 -0.97 -13.76 1.52
C GLN A 62 -2.19 -12.94 1.11
N LEU A 63 -2.53 -12.90 -0.19
CA LEU A 63 -3.74 -12.24 -0.69
C LEU A 63 -5.03 -12.93 -0.18
N LYS A 64 -5.06 -14.27 -0.12
CA LYS A 64 -6.20 -15.00 0.48
C LYS A 64 -6.32 -14.68 1.97
N LEU A 65 -5.20 -14.67 2.69
CA LEU A 65 -5.15 -14.41 4.11
C LEU A 65 -5.50 -12.95 4.46
N SER A 66 -5.12 -11.99 3.63
CA SER A 66 -5.48 -10.58 3.79
C SER A 66 -6.99 -10.36 3.59
N LYS A 67 -7.59 -11.07 2.62
CA LYS A 67 -9.04 -11.07 2.40
C LYS A 67 -9.80 -11.66 3.58
N ILE A 68 -9.32 -12.77 4.15
CA ILE A 68 -9.86 -13.36 5.38
C ILE A 68 -9.79 -12.35 6.52
N ASP A 69 -8.62 -11.73 6.70
CA ASP A 69 -8.38 -10.74 7.75
C ASP A 69 -9.27 -9.50 7.63
N ARG A 70 -9.56 -9.07 6.39
CA ARG A 70 -10.51 -7.99 6.09
C ARG A 70 -11.92 -8.36 6.52
N HIS A 71 -12.39 -9.55 6.17
CA HIS A 71 -13.72 -10.05 6.58
C HIS A 71 -13.81 -10.24 8.11
N ILE A 72 -12.73 -10.68 8.77
CA ILE A 72 -12.67 -10.77 10.23
C ILE A 72 -12.82 -9.38 10.85
N SER A 73 -12.09 -8.37 10.36
CA SER A 73 -12.19 -7.00 10.87
C SER A 73 -13.61 -6.43 10.70
N LEU A 74 -14.25 -6.67 9.54
CA LEU A 74 -15.63 -6.28 9.27
C LEU A 74 -16.60 -6.89 10.28
N LEU A 75 -16.54 -8.22 10.48
CA LEU A 75 -17.43 -8.92 11.41
C LEU A 75 -17.14 -8.58 12.88
N MET A 76 -15.88 -8.36 13.24
CA MET A 76 -15.45 -7.96 14.60
C MET A 76 -15.81 -6.53 14.97
N SER A 77 -16.26 -5.69 14.03
CA SER A 77 -16.69 -4.31 14.31
C SER A 77 -17.85 -4.23 15.31
N LYS A 78 -18.68 -5.27 15.40
CA LYS A 78 -19.72 -5.40 16.45
C LYS A 78 -19.17 -5.78 17.83
N GLY A 79 -17.86 -5.97 17.97
CA GLY A 79 -17.11 -6.22 19.21
C GLY A 79 -16.78 -7.69 19.52
N SER A 80 -17.44 -8.64 18.87
CA SER A 80 -17.13 -10.07 18.98
C SER A 80 -17.69 -10.85 17.79
N MET A 81 -17.12 -12.02 17.51
CA MET A 81 -17.62 -12.97 16.51
C MET A 81 -18.20 -14.21 17.18
N SER A 82 -19.38 -14.64 16.74
CA SER A 82 -20.00 -15.87 17.21
C SER A 82 -19.33 -17.10 16.60
N LYS A 83 -19.44 -18.26 17.27
CA LYS A 83 -18.96 -19.55 16.73
C LYS A 83 -19.61 -19.89 15.38
N LYS A 84 -20.86 -19.46 15.15
CA LYS A 84 -21.60 -19.67 13.90
C LYS A 84 -21.01 -18.82 12.76
N GLU A 85 -20.61 -17.59 13.04
CA GLU A 85 -19.96 -16.71 12.05
C GLU A 85 -18.58 -17.22 11.66
N ILE A 86 -17.80 -17.70 12.64
CA ILE A 86 -16.49 -18.32 12.38
C ILE A 86 -16.64 -19.53 11.45
N ALA A 87 -17.61 -20.41 11.73
CA ALA A 87 -17.86 -21.60 10.90
C ALA A 87 -18.32 -21.26 9.47
N LYS A 88 -19.21 -20.26 9.32
CA LYS A 88 -19.67 -19.82 8.00
C LYS A 88 -18.58 -19.07 7.22
N LEU A 89 -17.76 -18.26 7.89
CA LEU A 89 -16.64 -17.55 7.25
C LEU A 89 -15.55 -18.53 6.80
N ALA A 90 -15.27 -19.55 7.61
CA ALA A 90 -14.39 -20.66 7.26
C ALA A 90 -14.88 -21.38 5.99
N LYS A 91 -16.18 -21.66 5.90
CA LYS A 91 -16.80 -22.23 4.69
C LYS A 91 -16.71 -21.32 3.47
N MET A 92 -16.91 -20.01 3.65
CA MET A 92 -16.83 -19.01 2.57
C MET A 92 -15.44 -18.93 1.93
N HIS A 93 -14.38 -19.06 2.74
CA HIS A 93 -12.99 -18.99 2.28
C HIS A 93 -12.34 -20.35 2.03
N ALA A 94 -13.09 -21.45 2.21
CA ALA A 94 -12.60 -22.83 2.11
C ALA A 94 -11.35 -23.08 3.00
N VAL A 95 -11.42 -22.62 4.26
CA VAL A 95 -10.37 -22.78 5.28
C VAL A 95 -10.93 -23.43 6.54
N GLU A 96 -10.05 -24.01 7.36
CA GLU A 96 -10.44 -24.61 8.64
C GLU A 96 -10.91 -23.55 9.66
N ALA A 97 -11.97 -23.86 10.41
CA ALA A 97 -12.52 -22.95 11.42
C ALA A 97 -11.53 -22.62 12.55
N SER A 98 -10.58 -23.52 12.82
CA SER A 98 -9.51 -23.32 13.80
C SER A 98 -8.53 -22.22 13.39
N GLU A 99 -8.28 -22.05 12.08
CA GLU A 99 -7.39 -21.02 11.55
C GLU A 99 -8.04 -19.62 11.68
N ILE A 100 -9.33 -19.52 11.35
CA ILE A 100 -10.11 -18.28 11.59
C ILE A 100 -10.13 -17.95 13.08
N GLN A 101 -10.31 -18.94 13.96
CA GLN A 101 -10.35 -18.71 15.41
C GLN A 101 -9.01 -18.20 15.96
N LYS A 102 -7.87 -18.73 15.49
CA LYS A 102 -6.54 -18.22 15.87
C LYS A 102 -6.36 -16.76 15.45
N ARG A 103 -6.79 -16.41 14.25
CA ARG A 103 -6.72 -15.03 13.72
C ARG A 103 -7.61 -14.05 14.48
N VAL A 104 -8.84 -14.47 14.81
CA VAL A 104 -9.76 -13.68 15.65
C VAL A 104 -9.14 -13.40 17.02
N LYS A 105 -8.60 -14.43 17.71
CA LYS A 105 -7.93 -14.26 19.02
C LYS A 105 -6.78 -13.26 18.97
N LYS A 106 -6.00 -13.27 17.89
CA LYS A 106 -4.86 -12.35 17.70
C LYS A 106 -5.30 -10.87 17.58
N LYS A 107 -6.49 -10.61 17.03
CA LYS A 107 -7.01 -9.25 16.77
C LYS A 107 -8.06 -8.77 17.77
N GLU A 108 -8.51 -9.64 18.68
CA GLU A 108 -9.65 -9.39 19.56
C GLU A 108 -9.50 -8.16 20.45
N THR A 109 -8.32 -7.98 21.06
CA THR A 109 -8.03 -6.83 21.94
C THR A 109 -8.04 -5.51 21.17
N LEU A 110 -7.38 -5.47 20.01
CA LEU A 110 -7.30 -4.29 19.14
C LEU A 110 -8.68 -3.89 18.61
N CYS A 111 -9.49 -4.83 18.13
CA CYS A 111 -10.85 -4.55 17.64
C CYS A 111 -11.79 -4.03 18.75
N LYS A 112 -11.66 -4.54 19.97
CA LYS A 112 -12.47 -4.06 21.12
C LYS A 112 -12.11 -2.62 21.52
N ILE A 113 -10.82 -2.28 21.49
CA ILE A 113 -10.32 -0.92 21.72
C ILE A 113 -10.82 0.01 20.61
N ASP A 114 -10.65 -0.39 19.34
CA ASP A 114 -11.03 0.39 18.17
C ASP A 114 -12.53 0.74 18.15
N ARG A 115 -13.39 -0.22 18.51
CA ARG A 115 -14.83 0.01 18.66
C ARG A 115 -15.15 1.05 19.74
N GLN A 116 -14.52 0.95 20.91
CA GLN A 116 -14.75 1.90 22.00
C GLN A 116 -14.28 3.31 21.64
N LEU A 117 -13.12 3.43 20.98
CA LEU A 117 -12.64 4.71 20.45
C LEU A 117 -13.63 5.32 19.44
N THR A 118 -14.13 4.51 18.50
CA THR A 118 -15.12 4.95 17.50
C THR A 118 -16.41 5.45 18.14
N LEU A 119 -16.89 4.77 19.20
CA LEU A 119 -18.06 5.19 19.96
C LEU A 119 -17.82 6.50 20.75
N LEU A 120 -16.61 6.70 21.27
CA LEU A 120 -16.22 7.94 21.96
C LEU A 120 -16.12 9.12 20.99
N MET A 121 -15.56 8.90 19.79
CA MET A 121 -15.48 9.91 18.73
C MET A 121 -16.86 10.36 18.26
N LYS A 122 -17.79 9.42 18.02
CA LYS A 122 -19.18 9.75 17.62
C LYS A 122 -19.97 10.54 18.66
N LYS A 123 -19.56 10.50 19.94
CA LYS A 123 -20.17 11.28 21.03
C LYS A 123 -19.53 12.65 21.24
N GLY A 124 -18.50 13.01 20.47
CA GLY A 124 -17.80 14.29 20.56
C GLY A 124 -16.83 14.44 21.74
N GLU A 125 -16.77 13.49 22.68
CA GLU A 125 -16.03 13.62 23.94
C GLU A 125 -14.92 12.57 24.07
N VAL A 126 -13.77 12.80 23.44
CA VAL A 126 -12.54 12.05 23.73
C VAL A 126 -11.68 12.84 24.71
N THR A 127 -12.00 12.77 26.00
CA THR A 127 -11.22 13.42 27.06
C THR A 127 -10.11 12.51 27.58
N GLY A 128 -9.01 13.10 28.05
CA GLY A 128 -7.87 12.35 28.60
C GLY A 128 -8.25 11.38 29.74
N LYS A 129 -9.27 11.73 30.54
CA LYS A 129 -9.82 10.85 31.60
C LYS A 129 -10.49 9.58 31.05
N LYS A 130 -11.27 9.70 29.96
CA LYS A 130 -11.93 8.55 29.32
C LYS A 130 -10.91 7.64 28.64
N LEU A 131 -9.89 8.19 27.99
CA LEU A 131 -8.75 7.43 27.45
C LEU A 131 -7.97 6.70 28.55
N GLY A 132 -7.73 7.34 29.71
CA GLY A 132 -7.12 6.71 30.89
C GLY A 132 -7.93 5.53 31.44
N SER A 133 -9.26 5.65 31.48
CA SER A 133 -10.14 4.55 31.89
C SER A 133 -10.14 3.38 30.90
N LEU A 134 -9.99 3.66 29.60
CA LEU A 134 -9.92 2.67 28.53
C LEU A 134 -8.56 1.93 28.53
N ALA A 135 -7.47 2.67 28.73
CA ALA A 135 -6.11 2.16 28.94
C ALA A 135 -6.07 1.14 30.09
N LYS A 136 -6.63 1.52 31.24
CA LYS A 136 -6.69 0.66 32.44
C LYS A 136 -7.54 -0.60 32.23
N ARG A 137 -8.62 -0.51 31.45
CA ARG A 137 -9.53 -1.65 31.16
C ARG A 137 -8.89 -2.71 30.27
N TYR A 138 -8.04 -2.31 29.33
CA TYR A 138 -7.42 -3.22 28.35
C TYR A 138 -5.92 -3.43 28.55
N SER A 139 -5.34 -2.89 29.64
CA SER A 139 -3.91 -2.95 29.95
C SER A 139 -3.02 -2.44 28.81
N VAL A 140 -3.42 -1.31 28.21
CA VAL A 140 -2.69 -0.63 27.13
C VAL A 140 -2.25 0.75 27.60
N ASP A 141 -1.08 1.19 27.15
CA ASP A 141 -0.54 2.52 27.43
C ASP A 141 -1.48 3.64 26.95
N THR A 142 -1.69 4.65 27.80
CA THR A 142 -2.49 5.83 27.50
C THR A 142 -1.96 6.63 26.32
N ASP A 143 -0.63 6.69 26.14
CA ASP A 143 -0.03 7.46 25.05
C ASP A 143 -0.20 6.76 23.71
N LYS A 144 -0.09 5.42 23.68
CA LYS A 144 -0.41 4.61 22.49
C LYS A 144 -1.88 4.76 22.09
N LEU A 145 -2.80 4.87 23.04
CA LEU A 145 -4.22 5.14 22.73
C LEU A 145 -4.46 6.55 22.20
N ARG A 146 -3.71 7.56 22.68
CA ARG A 146 -3.76 8.92 22.13
C ARG A 146 -3.25 8.96 20.69
N GLU A 147 -2.11 8.32 20.43
CA GLU A 147 -1.53 8.20 19.08
C GLU A 147 -2.49 7.50 18.12
N LEU A 148 -3.10 6.37 18.53
CA LEU A 148 -4.10 5.67 17.73
C LEU A 148 -5.36 6.51 17.47
N THR A 149 -5.77 7.31 18.46
CA THR A 149 -6.93 8.22 18.31
C THR A 149 -6.62 9.32 17.30
N GLU A 150 -5.43 9.92 17.37
CA GLU A 150 -5.02 10.99 16.46
C GLU A 150 -4.82 10.48 15.04
N LYS A 151 -4.16 9.33 14.90
CA LYS A 151 -4.04 8.63 13.62
C LYS A 151 -5.40 8.37 12.97
N LYS A 152 -6.38 7.91 13.76
CA LYS A 152 -7.73 7.62 13.25
C LYS A 152 -8.50 8.89 12.86
N LYS A 153 -8.32 9.99 13.58
CA LYS A 153 -8.86 11.30 13.19
C LYS A 153 -8.28 11.77 11.86
N GLN A 154 -6.96 11.64 11.69
CA GLN A 154 -6.28 11.99 10.44
C GLN A 154 -6.79 11.13 9.28
N GLU A 155 -6.92 9.81 9.46
CA GLU A 155 -7.48 8.89 8.45
C GLU A 155 -8.91 9.31 8.03
N HIS A 156 -9.80 9.61 8.98
CA HIS A 156 -11.14 10.10 8.67
C HIS A 156 -11.11 11.44 7.90
N LEU A 157 -10.24 12.37 8.27
CA LEU A 157 -10.11 13.66 7.58
C LEU A 157 -9.60 13.49 6.15
N THR A 158 -8.67 12.57 5.92
CA THR A 158 -8.17 12.25 4.58
C THR A 158 -9.27 11.63 3.73
N GLU A 159 -10.03 10.66 4.26
CA GLU A 159 -11.15 10.04 3.54
C GLU A 159 -12.25 11.06 3.18
N ILE A 160 -12.57 11.98 4.10
CA ILE A 160 -13.50 13.09 3.84
C ILE A 160 -12.93 14.00 2.73
N ARG A 161 -11.66 14.39 2.81
CA ARG A 161 -11.04 15.27 1.80
C ARG A 161 -11.07 14.66 0.41
N SER A 162 -10.67 13.40 0.28
CA SER A 162 -10.68 12.67 -1.01
C SER A 162 -12.07 12.55 -1.60
N TYR A 163 -13.10 12.40 -0.75
CA TYR A 163 -14.49 12.42 -1.20
C TYR A 163 -14.95 13.82 -1.64
N LEU A 164 -14.54 14.87 -0.93
CA LEU A 164 -14.86 16.24 -1.31
C LEU A 164 -14.19 16.63 -2.64
N GLU A 165 -12.93 16.24 -2.87
CA GLU A 165 -12.23 16.39 -4.16
C GLU A 165 -12.96 15.65 -5.30
N PHE A 166 -13.46 14.43 -5.03
CA PHE A 166 -14.31 13.71 -5.99
C PHE A 166 -15.60 14.49 -6.31
N CYS A 167 -16.24 15.10 -5.32
CA CYS A 167 -17.45 15.90 -5.52
C CYS A 167 -17.16 17.23 -6.26
N GLU A 168 -16.00 17.85 -6.00
CA GLU A 168 -15.51 19.02 -6.74
C GLU A 168 -15.40 18.71 -8.24
N ASN A 169 -14.88 17.53 -8.59
CA ASN A 169 -14.81 17.07 -9.98
C ASN A 169 -16.18 16.80 -10.62
N GLN A 170 -17.21 16.45 -9.82
CA GLN A 170 -18.60 16.30 -10.28
C GLN A 170 -19.36 17.64 -10.35
N GLY A 171 -18.81 18.71 -9.74
CA GLY A 171 -19.32 20.08 -9.80
C GLY A 171 -20.45 20.41 -8.81
N TYR A 172 -20.90 19.48 -7.97
CA TYR A 172 -21.89 19.73 -6.91
C TYR A 172 -21.88 18.64 -5.83
N ILE A 173 -22.43 18.96 -4.65
CA ILE A 173 -22.74 17.99 -3.58
C ILE A 173 -24.19 18.17 -3.11
N THR A 174 -24.88 17.09 -2.73
CA THR A 174 -26.26 17.15 -2.21
C THR A 174 -26.28 17.35 -0.70
N GLU A 175 -27.34 17.98 -0.17
CA GLU A 175 -27.57 18.08 1.28
C GLU A 175 -27.64 16.69 1.95
N GLY A 176 -28.21 15.69 1.24
CA GLY A 176 -28.24 14.29 1.69
C GLY A 176 -26.84 13.69 1.82
N ALA A 177 -25.96 13.90 0.83
CA ALA A 177 -24.59 13.43 0.86
C ALA A 177 -23.80 14.05 2.02
N VAL A 178 -23.98 15.34 2.32
CA VAL A 178 -23.34 16.02 3.47
C VAL A 178 -23.80 15.40 4.79
N ALA A 179 -25.11 15.16 4.96
CA ALA A 179 -25.65 14.52 6.16
C ALA A 179 -25.17 13.07 6.34
N HIS A 180 -25.10 12.31 5.24
CA HIS A 180 -24.56 10.94 5.23
C HIS A 180 -23.07 10.93 5.59
N LEU A 181 -22.29 11.87 5.06
CA LEU A 181 -20.86 12.01 5.34
C LEU A 181 -20.60 12.39 6.80
N ALA A 182 -21.37 13.35 7.34
CA ALA A 182 -21.34 13.74 8.75
C ALA A 182 -21.64 12.54 9.68
N GLY A 183 -22.71 11.81 9.39
CA GLY A 183 -23.12 10.63 10.16
C GLY A 183 -22.14 9.45 10.08
N LEU A 184 -21.45 9.29 8.94
CA LEU A 184 -20.48 8.23 8.70
C LEU A 184 -19.20 8.39 9.53
N TYR A 185 -18.70 9.63 9.61
CA TYR A 185 -17.45 9.95 10.31
C TYR A 185 -17.63 10.50 11.72
N GLY A 186 -18.87 10.85 12.11
CA GLY A 186 -19.16 11.43 13.43
C GLY A 186 -18.64 12.87 13.55
N VAL A 187 -18.65 13.60 12.44
CA VAL A 187 -18.19 14.99 12.32
C VAL A 187 -19.42 15.89 12.16
N GLY A 188 -19.39 17.11 12.69
CA GLY A 188 -20.51 18.04 12.53
C GLY A 188 -20.69 18.45 11.07
N GLU A 189 -21.93 18.55 10.60
CA GLU A 189 -22.25 18.99 9.23
C GLU A 189 -21.58 20.34 8.91
N GLY A 190 -21.54 21.26 9.88
CA GLY A 190 -20.86 22.56 9.75
C GLY A 190 -19.36 22.47 9.45
N GLU A 191 -18.64 21.48 9.99
CA GLU A 191 -17.20 21.30 9.72
C GLU A 191 -16.95 20.80 8.29
N ILE A 192 -17.88 20.01 7.75
CA ILE A 192 -17.85 19.55 6.36
C ILE A 192 -18.18 20.72 5.42
N LEU A 193 -19.21 21.50 5.75
CA LEU A 193 -19.63 22.67 4.97
C LEU A 193 -18.53 23.74 4.87
N MET A 194 -17.76 23.99 5.94
CA MET A 194 -16.61 24.92 5.92
C MET A 194 -15.49 24.50 4.97
N ARG A 195 -15.42 23.23 4.59
CA ARG A 195 -14.39 22.68 3.69
C ARG A 195 -14.89 22.53 2.24
N LEU A 196 -16.16 22.84 1.96
CA LEU A 196 -16.72 22.74 0.62
C LEU A 196 -16.28 23.89 -0.28
N LYS A 197 -15.81 23.54 -1.48
CA LYS A 197 -15.53 24.51 -2.56
C LYS A 197 -16.56 24.46 -3.69
N CYS A 198 -17.48 23.50 -3.67
CA CYS A 198 -18.50 23.31 -4.72
C CYS A 198 -19.93 23.64 -4.23
N PRO A 199 -20.86 23.97 -5.15
CA PRO A 199 -22.24 24.34 -4.81
C PRO A 199 -23.02 23.19 -4.13
N LEU A 200 -23.79 23.54 -3.10
CA LEU A 200 -24.70 22.64 -2.39
C LEU A 200 -26.09 22.61 -3.06
N ARG A 201 -26.60 21.42 -3.38
CA ARG A 201 -27.88 21.24 -4.08
C ARG A 201 -28.93 20.58 -3.18
N LYS A 202 -30.13 21.16 -3.13
CA LYS A 202 -31.32 20.55 -2.54
C LYS A 202 -31.78 19.38 -3.41
N GLY A 203 -31.83 18.18 -2.81
CA GLY A 203 -32.03 16.92 -3.53
C GLY A 203 -33.22 16.95 -4.48
N GLY A 204 -32.97 16.60 -5.76
CA GLY A 204 -33.96 16.53 -6.81
C GLY A 204 -33.59 15.44 -7.81
N THR A 205 -34.42 14.40 -7.87
CA THR A 205 -34.22 13.17 -8.64
C THR A 205 -33.83 13.42 -10.11
N LYS A 206 -32.67 12.89 -10.49
CA LYS A 206 -32.49 12.29 -11.81
C LYS A 206 -31.88 10.92 -11.59
N LYS A 207 -32.69 9.85 -11.65
CA LYS A 207 -32.17 8.54 -12.01
C LYS A 207 -31.54 8.72 -13.39
N LYS A 208 -30.21 8.88 -13.45
CA LYS A 208 -29.47 8.80 -14.72
C LYS A 208 -29.88 7.46 -15.36
N ALA A 209 -30.28 7.50 -16.63
CA ALA A 209 -30.56 6.29 -17.38
C ALA A 209 -29.36 5.35 -17.24
N LYS A 210 -29.61 4.13 -16.76
CA LYS A 210 -28.57 3.15 -16.46
C LYS A 210 -27.73 2.95 -17.73
N PRO A 211 -26.40 3.17 -17.70
CA PRO A 211 -25.57 2.96 -18.88
C PRO A 211 -25.73 1.51 -19.35
N GLU A 212 -25.83 1.31 -20.66
CA GLU A 212 -26.00 -0.02 -21.24
C GLU A 212 -24.89 -0.96 -20.74
N PRO A 213 -25.22 -2.20 -20.36
CA PRO A 213 -24.22 -3.15 -19.90
C PRO A 213 -23.24 -3.46 -21.04
N PHE A 214 -21.96 -3.20 -20.81
CA PHE A 214 -20.88 -3.62 -21.69
C PHE A 214 -20.96 -5.12 -21.99
N ASP A 215 -20.72 -5.50 -23.25
CA ASP A 215 -20.85 -6.88 -23.72
C ASP A 215 -19.86 -7.80 -22.99
N LYS A 216 -20.38 -8.80 -22.26
CA LYS A 216 -19.60 -9.76 -21.49
C LYS A 216 -18.66 -10.62 -22.34
N THR A 217 -19.01 -10.82 -23.61
CA THR A 217 -18.19 -11.58 -24.56
C THR A 217 -16.97 -10.75 -24.97
N LEU A 218 -17.19 -9.46 -25.21
CA LEU A 218 -16.17 -8.48 -25.51
C LEU A 218 -15.23 -8.25 -24.30
N GLU A 219 -15.78 -8.17 -23.09
CA GLU A 219 -15.02 -8.05 -21.83
C GLU A 219 -14.05 -9.22 -21.65
N LYS A 220 -14.55 -10.46 -21.82
CA LYS A 220 -13.73 -11.67 -21.73
C LYS A 220 -12.61 -11.67 -22.78
N LEU A 221 -12.93 -11.28 -24.01
CA LEU A 221 -11.96 -11.22 -25.10
C LEU A 221 -10.85 -10.19 -24.84
N ILE A 222 -11.21 -9.01 -24.31
CA ILE A 222 -10.25 -7.96 -23.95
C ILE A 222 -9.32 -8.44 -22.83
N ASN A 223 -9.87 -9.04 -21.76
CA ASN A 223 -9.08 -9.54 -20.64
C ASN A 223 -8.15 -10.70 -21.05
N ASP A 224 -8.66 -11.62 -21.87
CA ASP A 224 -7.85 -12.72 -22.41
C ASP A 224 -6.67 -12.18 -23.24
N ASN A 225 -6.90 -11.18 -24.10
CA ASN A 225 -5.85 -10.56 -24.90
C ASN A 225 -4.87 -9.70 -24.06
N LEU A 226 -5.37 -8.94 -23.08
CA LEU A 226 -4.52 -8.17 -22.14
C LEU A 226 -3.57 -9.09 -21.36
N SER A 227 -4.06 -10.27 -20.97
CA SER A 227 -3.24 -11.29 -20.30
C SER A 227 -2.13 -11.88 -21.18
N VAL A 228 -2.32 -11.89 -22.50
CA VAL A 228 -1.30 -12.33 -23.46
C VAL A 228 -0.22 -11.27 -23.65
N VAL A 229 -0.60 -9.99 -23.62
CA VAL A 229 0.33 -8.85 -23.76
C VAL A 229 1.00 -8.47 -22.43
N GLY A 230 0.51 -8.98 -21.30
CA GLY A 230 1.05 -8.69 -19.97
C GLY A 230 0.66 -7.31 -19.44
N LYS A 231 -0.48 -6.77 -19.89
CA LYS A 231 -1.00 -5.45 -19.51
C LYS A 231 -2.25 -5.60 -18.65
N SER A 232 -2.46 -4.64 -17.75
CA SER A 232 -3.53 -4.70 -16.75
C SER A 232 -4.87 -4.10 -17.23
N SER A 233 -4.83 -3.19 -18.20
CA SER A 233 -5.99 -2.50 -18.74
C SER A 233 -5.72 -1.94 -20.13
N LEU A 234 -6.75 -1.48 -20.84
CA LEU A 234 -6.56 -0.77 -22.11
C LEU A 234 -5.81 0.57 -21.93
N TYR A 235 -5.90 1.20 -20.76
CA TYR A 235 -5.14 2.40 -20.41
C TYR A 235 -3.65 2.10 -20.29
N ASP A 236 -3.30 1.03 -19.57
CA ASP A 236 -1.93 0.52 -19.43
C ASP A 236 -1.37 0.02 -20.78
N PHE A 237 -2.21 -0.56 -21.65
CA PHE A 237 -1.82 -0.92 -23.01
C PHE A 237 -1.47 0.30 -23.87
N LEU A 238 -2.13 1.44 -23.65
CA LEU A 238 -1.84 2.72 -24.32
C LEU A 238 -0.77 3.55 -23.61
N ASP A 239 -0.26 3.08 -22.46
CA ASP A 239 0.70 3.78 -21.60
C ASP A 239 0.18 5.16 -21.14
N LEU A 240 -1.11 5.25 -20.82
CA LEU A 240 -1.81 6.48 -20.38
C LEU A 240 -2.59 6.27 -19.08
N PRO A 241 -2.76 7.31 -18.23
CA PRO A 241 -3.58 7.23 -17.03
C PRO A 241 -5.09 7.31 -17.33
N GLN A 242 -5.94 6.81 -16.41
CA GLN A 242 -7.39 6.66 -16.62
C GLN A 242 -8.16 7.99 -16.71
N ASP A 243 -7.63 9.06 -16.13
CA ASP A 243 -8.16 10.43 -16.15
C ASP A 243 -7.90 11.16 -17.49
N THR A 244 -7.06 10.61 -18.36
CA THR A 244 -6.70 11.19 -19.66
C THR A 244 -7.93 11.59 -20.47
N ALA A 245 -7.86 12.76 -21.12
CA ALA A 245 -8.94 13.28 -21.96
C ALA A 245 -9.23 12.37 -23.17
N LEU A 246 -10.50 12.28 -23.58
CA LEU A 246 -10.97 11.32 -24.61
C LEU A 246 -10.31 11.54 -25.98
N ASN A 247 -9.98 12.79 -26.33
CA ASN A 247 -9.26 13.14 -27.55
C ASN A 247 -7.87 12.52 -27.60
N VAL A 248 -7.12 12.59 -26.49
CA VAL A 248 -5.77 12.02 -26.39
C VAL A 248 -5.82 10.49 -26.47
N LEU A 249 -6.80 9.85 -25.83
CA LEU A 249 -7.00 8.40 -25.92
C LEU A 249 -7.28 7.94 -27.36
N LYS A 250 -8.06 8.71 -28.13
CA LYS A 250 -8.35 8.40 -29.55
C LYS A 250 -7.11 8.48 -30.41
N GLU A 251 -6.30 9.51 -30.23
CA GLU A 251 -5.06 9.73 -30.97
C GLU A 251 -4.06 8.61 -30.68
N LYS A 252 -3.80 8.35 -29.40
CA LYS A 252 -2.89 7.27 -28.98
C LYS A 252 -3.36 5.88 -29.38
N SER A 253 -4.68 5.63 -29.40
CA SER A 253 -5.22 4.35 -29.89
C SER A 253 -4.90 4.11 -31.37
N ARG A 254 -4.96 5.16 -32.20
CA ARG A 254 -4.64 5.10 -33.64
C ARG A 254 -3.15 4.97 -33.89
N GLU A 255 -2.33 5.72 -33.15
CA GLU A 255 -0.88 5.63 -33.21
C GLU A 255 -0.40 4.22 -32.84
N LYS A 256 -0.90 3.67 -31.73
CA LYS A 256 -0.59 2.30 -31.28
C LYS A 256 -1.02 1.26 -32.31
N GLU A 257 -2.17 1.42 -32.96
CA GLU A 257 -2.61 0.53 -34.05
C GLU A 257 -1.68 0.61 -35.27
N MET A 258 -1.28 1.81 -35.66
CA MET A 258 -0.33 2.02 -36.78
C MET A 258 1.02 1.38 -36.48
N ASP A 259 1.52 1.50 -35.26
CA ASP A 259 2.79 0.92 -34.87
C ASP A 259 2.75 -0.60 -34.84
N ILE A 260 1.65 -1.20 -34.36
CA ILE A 260 1.48 -2.65 -34.39
C ILE A 260 1.34 -3.18 -35.82
N ARG A 261 0.71 -2.43 -36.73
CA ARG A 261 0.62 -2.80 -38.16
C ARG A 261 1.98 -2.79 -38.88
N LYS A 262 2.97 -2.02 -38.41
CA LYS A 262 4.34 -2.04 -38.95
C LYS A 262 5.11 -3.31 -38.57
N ILE A 263 4.64 -4.04 -37.55
CA ILE A 263 5.28 -5.28 -37.09
C ILE A 263 4.82 -6.43 -38.00
N GLY A 264 5.72 -6.89 -38.88
CA GLY A 264 5.43 -7.93 -39.88
C GLY A 264 5.38 -9.37 -39.35
N GLN A 265 5.73 -9.62 -38.08
CA GLN A 265 5.70 -10.94 -37.46
C GLN A 265 4.32 -11.26 -36.85
N LYS A 266 3.76 -12.43 -37.19
CA LYS A 266 2.48 -12.91 -36.64
C LYS A 266 2.69 -13.88 -35.49
N ASP A 267 3.18 -13.37 -34.35
CA ASP A 267 3.21 -14.12 -33.11
C ASP A 267 1.91 -13.87 -32.28
N ALA A 268 1.76 -14.61 -31.17
CA ALA A 268 0.58 -14.52 -30.32
C ALA A 268 0.42 -13.13 -29.69
N VAL A 269 1.53 -12.46 -29.36
CA VAL A 269 1.54 -11.13 -28.72
C VAL A 269 1.14 -10.05 -29.73
N THR A 270 1.67 -10.08 -30.95
CA THR A 270 1.33 -9.12 -32.01
C THR A 270 -0.13 -9.29 -32.45
N THR A 271 -0.64 -10.54 -32.47
CA THR A 271 -2.07 -10.81 -32.76
C THR A 271 -2.99 -10.27 -31.65
N ALA A 272 -2.66 -10.53 -30.39
CA ALA A 272 -3.41 -10.01 -29.25
C ALA A 272 -3.34 -8.47 -29.19
N SER A 273 -2.17 -7.89 -29.46
CA SER A 273 -1.96 -6.44 -29.48
C SER A 273 -2.74 -5.77 -30.60
N SER A 274 -2.81 -6.38 -31.80
CA SER A 274 -3.61 -5.87 -32.92
C SER A 274 -5.10 -5.88 -32.60
N ALA A 275 -5.61 -6.95 -31.97
CA ALA A 275 -6.99 -7.01 -31.50
C ALA A 275 -7.29 -5.95 -30.43
N LEU A 276 -6.38 -5.77 -29.45
CA LEU A 276 -6.52 -4.76 -28.40
C LEU A 276 -6.50 -3.33 -28.97
N ALA A 277 -5.63 -3.03 -29.93
CA ALA A 277 -5.60 -1.73 -30.59
C ALA A 277 -6.93 -1.44 -31.32
N GLY A 278 -7.50 -2.44 -32.01
CA GLY A 278 -8.84 -2.34 -32.59
C GLY A 278 -9.93 -2.10 -31.54
N HIS A 279 -9.87 -2.80 -30.40
CA HIS A 279 -10.80 -2.58 -29.28
C HIS A 279 -10.64 -1.20 -28.64
N CYS A 280 -9.43 -0.67 -28.47
CA CYS A 280 -9.18 0.69 -27.99
C CYS A 280 -9.86 1.73 -28.89
N ILE A 281 -9.75 1.58 -30.21
CA ILE A 281 -10.37 2.50 -31.17
C ILE A 281 -11.89 2.50 -31.07
N VAL A 282 -12.49 1.31 -30.89
CA VAL A 282 -13.95 1.18 -30.76
C VAL A 282 -14.44 1.71 -29.41
N ILE A 283 -13.77 1.37 -28.31
CA ILE A 283 -14.17 1.73 -26.95
C ILE A 283 -13.95 3.22 -26.66
N PHE A 284 -12.82 3.79 -27.09
CA PHE A 284 -12.54 5.21 -26.90
C PHE A 284 -13.13 6.09 -28.02
N LYS A 285 -13.98 5.54 -28.90
CA LYS A 285 -14.67 6.30 -29.95
C LYS A 285 -15.65 7.33 -29.39
N ALA A 286 -16.35 7.00 -28.32
CA ALA A 286 -17.43 7.80 -27.74
C ALA A 286 -17.35 7.83 -26.21
N LYS A 287 -17.93 8.86 -25.59
CA LYS A 287 -17.89 9.03 -24.13
C LYS A 287 -18.68 7.90 -23.44
N GLU A 288 -19.75 7.45 -24.07
CA GLU A 288 -20.65 6.41 -23.60
C GLU A 288 -19.95 5.04 -23.54
N SER A 289 -19.20 4.69 -24.59
CA SER A 289 -18.44 3.45 -24.69
C SER A 289 -17.25 3.41 -23.71
N ARG A 290 -16.58 4.55 -23.50
CA ARG A 290 -15.55 4.72 -22.45
C ARG A 290 -16.16 4.49 -21.06
N ILE A 291 -17.27 5.16 -20.76
CA ILE A 291 -17.97 5.00 -19.48
C ILE A 291 -18.38 3.53 -19.28
N ALA A 292 -18.87 2.85 -20.31
CA ALA A 292 -19.24 1.43 -20.20
C ALA A 292 -18.05 0.52 -19.87
N TYR A 293 -16.88 0.77 -20.49
CA TYR A 293 -15.64 0.04 -20.19
C TYR A 293 -15.08 0.38 -18.79
N ASP A 294 -15.06 1.66 -18.42
CA ASP A 294 -14.67 2.12 -17.07
C ASP A 294 -15.56 1.48 -16.01
N LEU A 295 -16.87 1.37 -16.28
CA LEU A 295 -17.82 0.68 -15.42
C LEU A 295 -17.50 -0.82 -15.30
N THR A 296 -17.02 -1.50 -16.35
CA THR A 296 -16.55 -2.89 -16.24
C THR A 296 -15.29 -3.05 -15.42
N MET A 297 -14.34 -2.11 -15.52
CA MET A 297 -13.17 -2.09 -14.67
C MET A 297 -13.59 -1.89 -13.19
N SER A 298 -14.55 -1.01 -12.95
CA SER A 298 -15.17 -0.81 -11.64
C SER A 298 -15.96 -2.03 -11.17
N ARG A 299 -16.56 -2.85 -12.06
CA ARG A 299 -17.24 -4.11 -11.69
C ARG A 299 -16.31 -5.15 -11.08
N SER A 300 -15.04 -5.20 -11.49
CA SER A 300 -14.05 -6.05 -10.83
C SER A 300 -13.81 -5.61 -9.36
N ARG A 301 -13.79 -4.29 -9.11
CA ARG A 301 -13.73 -3.71 -7.76
C ARG A 301 -15.04 -3.88 -6.99
N LEU A 302 -16.18 -3.84 -7.68
CA LEU A 302 -17.49 -4.19 -7.10
C LEU A 302 -17.54 -5.67 -6.68
N SER A 303 -16.85 -6.59 -7.37
CA SER A 303 -16.78 -7.99 -6.93
C SER A 303 -16.08 -8.16 -5.57
N GLU A 304 -15.12 -7.28 -5.23
CA GLU A 304 -14.54 -7.23 -3.88
C GLU A 304 -15.53 -6.69 -2.87
N LEU A 305 -16.29 -5.64 -3.22
CA LEU A 305 -17.33 -5.06 -2.39
C LEU A 305 -18.47 -6.08 -2.15
N ASP A 306 -18.90 -6.81 -3.17
CA ASP A 306 -19.87 -7.89 -3.11
C ASP A 306 -19.40 -9.00 -2.16
N SER A 307 -18.11 -9.35 -2.22
CA SER A 307 -17.50 -10.30 -1.28
C SER A 307 -17.57 -9.81 0.17
N ASP A 308 -17.35 -8.51 0.41
CA ASP A 308 -17.44 -7.91 1.74
C ASP A 308 -18.92 -7.81 2.20
N ILE A 309 -19.85 -7.48 1.30
CA ILE A 309 -21.30 -7.49 1.55
C ILE A 309 -21.75 -8.91 1.92
N ASN A 310 -21.28 -9.92 1.21
CA ASN A 310 -21.54 -11.34 1.51
C ASN A 310 -21.00 -11.75 2.88
N ALA A 311 -19.83 -11.24 3.27
CA ALA A 311 -19.28 -11.46 4.60
C ALA A 311 -20.11 -10.77 5.70
N ALA A 312 -20.55 -9.52 5.49
CA ALA A 312 -21.42 -8.80 6.43
C ALA A 312 -22.81 -9.44 6.58
N GLY A 313 -23.35 -9.98 5.48
CA GLY A 313 -24.66 -10.62 5.42
C GLY A 313 -24.68 -12.10 5.80
N ILE A 314 -23.60 -12.64 6.38
CA ILE A 314 -23.44 -14.08 6.65
C ILE A 314 -24.51 -14.67 7.60
N GLU A 315 -25.15 -13.79 8.40
CA GLU A 315 -26.28 -14.11 9.29
C GLU A 315 -27.66 -13.79 8.66
N GLY A 316 -27.71 -13.40 7.38
CA GLY A 316 -28.91 -12.94 6.69
C GLY A 316 -29.39 -11.56 7.14
N LYS A 317 -28.55 -10.81 7.87
CA LYS A 317 -28.84 -9.47 8.38
C LYS A 317 -27.58 -8.62 8.31
N VAL A 318 -27.70 -7.38 7.88
CA VAL A 318 -26.58 -6.42 7.85
C VAL A 318 -26.81 -5.38 8.94
N LEU A 319 -25.88 -5.29 9.89
CA LEU A 319 -25.92 -4.34 11.01
C LEU A 319 -25.50 -2.93 10.54
N PRO A 320 -25.94 -1.86 11.24
CA PRO A 320 -25.53 -0.50 10.90
C PRO A 320 -24.02 -0.29 10.91
N GLU A 321 -23.30 -0.98 11.80
CA GLU A 321 -21.84 -0.90 11.89
C GLU A 321 -21.14 -1.50 10.67
N TYR A 322 -21.73 -2.54 10.06
CA TYR A 322 -21.23 -3.13 8.82
C TYR A 322 -21.50 -2.21 7.64
N LEU A 323 -22.68 -1.59 7.62
CA LEU A 323 -23.07 -0.64 6.58
C LEU A 323 -22.12 0.56 6.52
N ASP A 324 -21.77 1.16 7.68
CA ASP A 324 -20.79 2.26 7.74
C ASP A 324 -19.45 1.84 7.09
N ILE A 325 -18.94 0.63 7.35
CA ILE A 325 -17.67 0.14 6.77
C ILE A 325 -17.79 -0.15 5.27
N LEU A 326 -18.90 -0.77 4.84
CA LEU A 326 -19.16 -1.09 3.45
C LEU A 326 -19.31 0.17 2.58
N VAL A 327 -19.95 1.21 3.11
CA VAL A 327 -20.09 2.50 2.42
C VAL A 327 -18.74 3.20 2.27
N ARG A 328 -17.89 3.23 3.31
CA ARG A 328 -16.51 3.76 3.18
C ARG A 328 -15.71 3.00 2.11
N LYS A 329 -15.87 1.68 2.06
CA LYS A 329 -15.22 0.85 1.04
C LYS A 329 -15.73 1.20 -0.35
N ALA A 330 -17.04 1.36 -0.53
CA ALA A 330 -17.63 1.80 -1.80
C ALA A 330 -17.15 3.20 -2.22
N MET A 331 -17.04 4.14 -1.28
CA MET A 331 -16.47 5.48 -1.52
C MET A 331 -15.00 5.40 -1.95
N SER A 332 -14.20 4.53 -1.32
CA SER A 332 -12.79 4.31 -1.73
C SER A 332 -12.64 3.72 -3.14
N ILE A 333 -13.70 3.11 -3.68
CA ILE A 333 -13.76 2.58 -5.05
C ILE A 333 -14.20 3.69 -6.04
N GLY A 334 -14.61 4.86 -5.54
CA GLY A 334 -15.04 6.02 -6.33
C GLY A 334 -16.56 6.12 -6.53
N MET A 335 -17.35 5.45 -5.68
CA MET A 335 -18.82 5.60 -5.69
C MET A 335 -19.24 6.82 -4.87
N ASP A 336 -20.28 7.53 -5.34
CA ASP A 336 -20.95 8.55 -4.54
C ASP A 336 -21.57 7.92 -3.28
N ILE A 337 -21.64 8.67 -2.18
CA ILE A 337 -22.11 8.15 -0.89
C ILE A 337 -23.58 7.70 -0.96
N GLU A 338 -24.44 8.42 -1.67
CA GLU A 338 -25.85 8.06 -1.84
C GLU A 338 -25.99 6.82 -2.75
N GLU A 339 -25.19 6.77 -3.84
CA GLU A 339 -25.12 5.61 -4.74
C GLU A 339 -24.61 4.35 -4.02
N ALA A 340 -23.65 4.50 -3.12
CA ALA A 340 -23.12 3.41 -2.30
C ALA A 340 -24.19 2.83 -1.35
N PHE A 341 -24.97 3.70 -0.69
CA PHE A 341 -26.08 3.27 0.16
C PHE A 341 -27.16 2.53 -0.66
N ASP A 342 -27.51 3.06 -1.83
CA ASP A 342 -28.51 2.46 -2.70
C ASP A 342 -28.05 1.10 -3.25
N TYR A 343 -26.79 0.99 -3.70
CA TYR A 343 -26.21 -0.27 -4.16
C TYR A 343 -26.26 -1.36 -3.09
N ILE A 344 -25.81 -1.06 -1.87
CA ILE A 344 -25.80 -2.03 -0.77
C ILE A 344 -27.23 -2.42 -0.38
N ARG A 345 -28.17 -1.46 -0.39
CA ARG A 345 -29.59 -1.72 -0.10
C ARG A 345 -30.21 -2.63 -1.16
N GLU A 346 -30.01 -2.36 -2.45
CA GLU A 346 -30.48 -3.19 -3.56
C GLU A 346 -29.88 -4.60 -3.51
N TYR A 347 -28.57 -4.70 -3.21
CA TYR A 347 -27.90 -5.99 -3.06
C TYR A 347 -28.50 -6.81 -1.92
N CYS A 348 -28.71 -6.19 -0.75
CA CYS A 348 -29.34 -6.85 0.40
C CYS A 348 -30.78 -7.28 0.10
N GLN A 349 -31.55 -6.47 -0.63
CA GLN A 349 -32.92 -6.82 -1.04
C GLN A 349 -32.94 -8.03 -1.99
N LYS A 350 -32.02 -8.07 -2.95
CA LYS A 350 -31.87 -9.19 -3.90
C LYS A 350 -31.54 -10.50 -3.18
N GLU A 351 -30.63 -10.45 -2.21
CA GLU A 351 -30.24 -11.60 -1.39
C GLU A 351 -31.21 -11.89 -0.22
N LYS A 352 -32.29 -11.10 -0.09
CA LYS A 352 -33.33 -11.19 0.95
C LYS A 352 -32.81 -11.02 2.38
N TRP A 353 -31.81 -10.17 2.59
CA TRP A 353 -31.25 -9.88 3.90
C TRP A 353 -31.91 -8.68 4.57
N VAL A 354 -32.00 -8.71 5.90
CA VAL A 354 -32.60 -7.62 6.69
C VAL A 354 -31.55 -6.56 7.00
N LEU A 355 -31.71 -5.36 6.42
CA LEU A 355 -30.90 -4.18 6.75
C LEU A 355 -31.45 -3.51 8.02
N LYS A 356 -30.64 -3.44 9.08
CA LYS A 356 -31.02 -2.69 10.30
C LYS A 356 -30.57 -1.24 10.15
N GLU A 357 -31.47 -0.35 9.74
CA GLU A 357 -31.19 1.10 9.69
C GLU A 357 -31.28 1.73 11.11
N LYS A 358 -30.50 2.80 11.37
CA LYS A 358 -30.55 3.54 12.64
C LYS A 358 -31.90 4.28 12.75
N LYS A 359 -32.62 4.15 13.87
CA LYS A 359 -33.85 4.93 14.11
C LYS A 359 -33.52 6.43 14.14
N LYS A 360 -34.14 7.24 13.27
CA LYS A 360 -34.02 8.71 13.29
C LYS A 360 -34.59 9.24 14.61
N LEU A 361 -33.77 9.93 15.41
CA LEU A 361 -34.22 10.79 16.50
C LEU A 361 -34.35 12.20 15.91
N ILE A 362 -35.56 12.61 15.56
CA ILE A 362 -35.84 13.99 15.14
C ILE A 362 -36.15 14.79 16.40
N ILE A 363 -35.29 15.75 16.74
CA ILE A 363 -35.60 16.79 17.72
C ILE A 363 -36.47 17.83 17.00
N LEU A 364 -37.68 18.02 17.51
CA LEU A 364 -38.65 19.02 17.06
C LEU A 364 -38.16 20.43 17.40
N ASP A 365 -38.09 21.26 16.36
CA ASP A 365 -38.21 22.71 16.54
C ASP A 365 -39.66 23.06 16.93
N LYS A 366 -39.80 24.11 17.72
CA LYS A 366 -41.07 24.56 18.30
C LYS A 366 -42.09 24.88 17.21
N LYS A 367 -43.15 24.07 17.15
CA LYS A 367 -44.54 24.31 16.69
C LYS A 367 -45.02 23.22 15.72
N ARG A 368 -45.44 22.08 16.28
CA ARG A 368 -46.70 21.34 16.02
C ARG A 368 -46.56 19.89 16.50
N ILE A 369 -47.53 19.45 17.28
CA ILE A 369 -47.74 18.05 17.64
C ILE A 369 -48.66 17.45 16.59
N THR A 370 -48.26 16.35 15.96
CA THR A 370 -49.22 15.39 15.40
C THR A 370 -48.78 13.97 15.70
N PHE A 371 -49.72 13.23 16.29
CA PHE A 371 -49.67 11.83 16.65
C PHE A 371 -49.96 10.94 15.42
N LEU A 372 -49.66 9.64 15.55
CA LEU A 372 -49.61 8.59 14.52
C LEU A 372 -50.88 8.33 13.68
N GLU A 373 -50.62 7.84 12.46
CA GLU A 373 -51.35 6.89 11.59
C GLU A 373 -52.86 7.07 11.25
N LYS A 374 -53.16 6.94 9.94
CA LYS A 374 -54.46 6.81 9.23
C LYS A 374 -55.26 8.08 8.91
N TRP A 375 -55.05 8.62 7.70
CA TRP A 375 -56.08 8.90 6.66
C TRP A 375 -55.41 9.60 5.47
N THR A 376 -55.57 9.08 4.25
CA THR A 376 -55.20 9.76 3.00
C THR A 376 -56.46 10.00 2.17
N VAL A 377 -56.78 11.26 1.86
CA VAL A 377 -57.82 11.62 0.88
C VAL A 377 -57.16 12.07 -0.41
N ARG A 378 -57.66 11.53 -1.52
CA ARG A 378 -57.22 11.70 -2.91
C ARG A 378 -58.04 12.87 -3.52
N LEU A 379 -57.39 13.86 -4.15
CA LEU A 379 -58.07 14.97 -4.86
C LEU A 379 -58.37 14.57 -6.32
N ASP A 380 -59.64 14.68 -6.73
CA ASP A 380 -60.21 14.23 -8.01
C ASP A 380 -60.83 15.46 -8.76
N PRO A 381 -60.58 15.70 -10.06
CA PRO A 381 -60.90 16.96 -10.75
C PRO A 381 -62.33 17.00 -11.33
N LYS A 382 -63.36 16.81 -10.49
CA LYS A 382 -64.77 16.79 -10.94
C LYS A 382 -65.75 17.64 -10.10
N GLU A 383 -65.36 18.77 -9.54
CA GLU A 383 -66.32 19.72 -8.93
C GLU A 383 -66.24 21.18 -9.42
N LYS A 384 -67.43 21.80 -9.49
CA LYS A 384 -67.87 22.85 -10.42
C LYS A 384 -67.50 24.32 -10.07
N SER A 385 -66.48 24.57 -9.24
CA SER A 385 -66.21 25.96 -8.78
C SER A 385 -65.11 26.72 -9.54
N PHE A 386 -64.64 26.21 -10.69
CA PHE A 386 -63.54 26.81 -11.47
C PHE A 386 -64.00 27.60 -12.71
N TRP A 387 -65.25 27.46 -13.17
CA TRP A 387 -65.73 28.04 -14.44
C TRP A 387 -66.44 29.40 -14.33
N ILE A 388 -66.64 29.96 -13.13
CA ILE A 388 -67.46 31.18 -12.94
C ILE A 388 -66.66 32.49 -13.11
N PHE A 389 -65.32 32.44 -13.16
CA PHE A 389 -64.52 33.68 -13.16
C PHE A 389 -64.08 34.19 -14.55
N CYS A 390 -64.22 33.42 -15.63
CA CYS A 390 -63.65 33.79 -16.95
C CYS A 390 -64.67 34.40 -17.95
N GLY A 391 -65.93 34.62 -17.59
CA GLY A 391 -67.01 34.93 -18.54
C GLY A 391 -67.36 36.40 -18.80
N SER A 392 -66.84 37.38 -18.06
CA SER A 392 -67.45 38.74 -18.03
C SER A 392 -66.77 39.85 -18.83
N ILE A 393 -65.67 39.62 -19.54
CA ILE A 393 -64.87 40.73 -20.13
C ILE A 393 -65.08 40.93 -21.65
N VAL A 394 -65.78 40.05 -22.37
CA VAL A 394 -65.79 40.09 -23.86
C VAL A 394 -67.00 40.84 -24.48
N ALA A 395 -67.98 41.30 -23.71
CA ALA A 395 -69.25 41.80 -24.27
C ALA A 395 -69.34 43.33 -24.55
N VAL A 396 -68.38 44.16 -24.15
CA VAL A 396 -68.55 45.64 -24.19
C VAL A 396 -67.95 46.32 -25.44
N ILE A 397 -67.14 45.63 -26.24
CA ILE A 397 -66.34 46.27 -27.30
C ILE A 397 -67.06 46.36 -28.67
N LEU A 398 -68.23 45.75 -28.85
CA LEU A 398 -68.83 45.59 -30.19
C LEU A 398 -69.92 46.60 -30.63
N ILE A 399 -70.25 47.64 -29.83
CA ILE A 399 -71.40 48.52 -30.17
C ILE A 399 -71.01 49.91 -30.73
N PHE A 400 -69.73 50.31 -30.70
CA PHE A 400 -69.38 51.73 -30.96
C PHE A 400 -68.99 52.13 -32.39
N PHE A 401 -69.02 51.22 -33.39
CA PHE A 401 -68.35 51.46 -34.69
C PHE A 401 -69.22 51.44 -35.96
N GLY A 402 -70.47 51.93 -35.94
CA GLY A 402 -71.28 52.04 -37.16
C GLY A 402 -72.05 53.35 -37.29
N GLY A 403 -71.52 54.35 -38.00
CA GLY A 403 -72.34 55.51 -38.39
C GLY A 403 -71.66 56.74 -39.02
N ILE A 404 -71.48 56.71 -40.35
CA ILE A 404 -71.73 57.82 -41.30
C ILE A 404 -70.63 58.90 -41.51
N SER A 405 -70.00 58.84 -42.68
CA SER A 405 -69.30 59.94 -43.37
C SER A 405 -69.91 60.14 -44.75
N LEU A 406 -70.75 61.18 -44.97
CA LEU A 406 -70.97 61.87 -46.28
C LEU A 406 -71.97 63.06 -46.23
N VAL A 407 -71.64 64.21 -45.58
CA VAL A 407 -72.35 65.51 -45.77
C VAL A 407 -71.38 66.69 -45.52
N GLY A 408 -70.40 66.91 -46.42
CA GLY A 408 -69.28 67.85 -46.17
C GLY A 408 -69.59 69.35 -46.38
N GLY A 409 -70.50 69.72 -47.28
CA GLY A 409 -70.67 71.12 -47.72
C GLY A 409 -71.60 72.00 -46.86
N LEU A 410 -72.62 71.43 -46.22
CA LEU A 410 -73.53 72.16 -45.32
C LEU A 410 -73.02 72.24 -43.87
N ARG A 411 -72.06 71.36 -43.51
CA ARG A 411 -71.51 71.25 -42.16
C ARG A 411 -70.66 72.44 -41.74
N VAL A 412 -69.95 73.13 -42.64
CA VAL A 412 -69.05 74.24 -42.24
C VAL A 412 -69.82 75.46 -41.75
N ARG A 413 -70.95 75.80 -42.40
CA ARG A 413 -71.80 76.93 -41.97
C ARG A 413 -72.52 76.61 -40.65
N SER A 414 -73.05 75.39 -40.52
CA SER A 414 -73.64 74.93 -39.26
C SER A 414 -72.60 74.81 -38.15
N ALA A 415 -71.38 74.38 -38.45
CA ALA A 415 -70.29 74.32 -37.48
C ALA A 415 -69.87 75.72 -37.03
N TYR A 416 -69.90 76.73 -37.90
CA TYR A 416 -69.63 78.12 -37.51
C TYR A 416 -70.74 78.70 -36.63
N THR A 417 -72.02 78.48 -36.99
CA THR A 417 -73.14 78.96 -36.15
C THR A 417 -73.17 78.23 -34.82
N ASN A 418 -73.00 76.90 -34.80
CA ASN A 418 -72.91 76.12 -33.57
C ASN A 418 -71.69 76.51 -32.72
N ALA A 419 -70.54 76.78 -33.34
CA ALA A 419 -69.36 77.28 -32.64
C ALA A 419 -69.56 78.70 -32.07
N MET A 420 -70.43 79.52 -32.67
CA MET A 420 -70.78 80.84 -32.15
C MET A 420 -71.87 80.77 -31.07
N ASP A 421 -72.86 79.89 -31.18
CA ASP A 421 -73.90 79.67 -30.16
C ASP A 421 -73.33 78.99 -28.91
N SER A 422 -72.41 78.03 -29.08
CA SER A 422 -71.71 77.40 -27.96
C SER A 422 -70.77 78.36 -27.20
N LEU A 423 -70.38 79.50 -27.78
CA LEU A 423 -69.70 80.56 -27.01
C LEU A 423 -70.62 81.25 -25.98
N GLU A 424 -71.92 81.27 -26.22
CA GLU A 424 -72.90 81.87 -25.31
C GLU A 424 -73.25 80.89 -24.17
N GLY A 425 -73.22 79.58 -24.44
CA GLY A 425 -73.54 78.53 -23.45
C GLY A 425 -72.40 78.12 -22.50
N HIS A 426 -71.14 78.47 -22.78
CA HIS A 426 -70.03 78.15 -21.87
C HIS A 426 -69.77 79.29 -20.88
N GLU A 427 -69.72 78.99 -19.58
CA GLU A 427 -69.41 79.99 -18.54
C GLU A 427 -67.91 80.34 -18.49
N LYS A 428 -67.02 79.36 -18.73
CA LYS A 428 -65.56 79.51 -18.65
C LYS A 428 -64.93 79.92 -19.99
N LEU A 429 -64.07 80.94 -19.97
CA LEU A 429 -63.35 81.45 -21.15
C LEU A 429 -62.45 80.40 -21.83
N GLU A 430 -61.92 79.43 -21.09
CA GLU A 430 -61.11 78.34 -21.60
C GLU A 430 -61.87 77.43 -22.57
N ASN A 431 -63.13 77.12 -22.23
CA ASN A 431 -63.98 76.28 -23.07
C ASN A 431 -64.39 77.03 -24.33
N LYS A 432 -64.61 78.35 -24.22
CA LYS A 432 -64.85 79.22 -25.36
C LYS A 432 -63.65 79.26 -26.33
N GLU A 433 -62.43 79.40 -25.80
CA GLU A 433 -61.22 79.36 -26.62
C GLU A 433 -61.00 77.98 -27.26
N LYS A 434 -61.27 76.87 -26.54
CA LYS A 434 -61.21 75.52 -27.10
C LYS A 434 -62.17 75.32 -28.27
N VAL A 435 -63.42 75.76 -28.15
CA VAL A 435 -64.41 75.68 -29.23
C VAL A 435 -63.94 76.47 -30.47
N LEU A 436 -63.36 77.66 -30.28
CA LEU A 436 -62.82 78.45 -31.39
C LEU A 436 -61.55 77.84 -32.00
N GLN A 437 -60.68 77.24 -31.19
CA GLN A 437 -59.51 76.50 -31.69
C GLN A 437 -59.92 75.25 -32.45
N GLU A 438 -60.92 74.51 -31.97
CA GLU A 438 -61.44 73.33 -32.63
C GLU A 438 -62.08 73.68 -33.98
N PHE A 439 -62.79 74.82 -34.04
CA PHE A 439 -63.26 75.37 -35.30
C PHE A 439 -62.10 75.76 -36.24
N LEU A 440 -61.09 76.49 -35.74
CA LEU A 440 -59.92 76.90 -36.55
C LEU A 440 -59.06 75.72 -37.00
N LYS A 441 -59.00 74.64 -36.24
CA LYS A 441 -58.28 73.41 -36.59
C LYS A 441 -59.01 72.66 -37.71
N ASN A 442 -60.32 72.52 -37.59
CA ASN A 442 -61.12 71.74 -38.53
C ASN A 442 -61.50 72.54 -39.78
N TYR A 443 -61.55 73.87 -39.70
CA TYR A 443 -62.05 74.77 -40.75
C TYR A 443 -61.18 76.02 -40.93
N GLY A 444 -59.86 75.90 -40.72
CA GLY A 444 -58.89 76.99 -40.72
C GLY A 444 -58.75 77.76 -42.04
N ASP A 445 -59.10 77.13 -43.16
CA ASP A 445 -59.09 77.72 -44.50
C ASP A 445 -60.47 78.27 -44.93
N SER A 446 -61.47 78.22 -44.03
CA SER A 446 -62.80 78.73 -44.32
C SER A 446 -62.87 80.26 -44.29
N LYS A 447 -63.85 80.84 -45.00
CA LYS A 447 -64.15 82.29 -44.95
C LYS A 447 -64.47 82.82 -43.54
N TYR A 448 -64.79 81.93 -42.59
CA TYR A 448 -65.12 82.27 -41.21
C TYR A 448 -63.88 82.31 -40.29
N ALA A 449 -62.74 81.77 -40.73
CA ALA A 449 -61.54 81.65 -39.91
C ALA A 449 -60.98 83.01 -39.46
N ILE A 450 -61.12 84.08 -40.25
CA ILE A 450 -60.65 85.43 -39.88
C ILE A 450 -61.44 85.96 -38.67
N THR A 451 -62.76 85.81 -38.69
CA THR A 451 -63.65 86.25 -37.60
C THR A 451 -63.42 85.44 -36.33
N VAL A 452 -63.27 84.12 -36.48
CA VAL A 452 -62.97 83.22 -35.35
C VAL A 452 -61.60 83.54 -34.74
N LYS A 453 -60.56 83.81 -35.56
CA LYS A 453 -59.24 84.27 -35.08
C LYS A 453 -59.33 85.57 -34.27
N LYS A 454 -60.17 86.53 -34.70
CA LYS A 454 -60.37 87.80 -33.97
C LYS A 454 -61.07 87.58 -32.61
N LYS A 455 -62.12 86.76 -32.57
CA LYS A 455 -62.83 86.40 -31.32
C LYS A 455 -61.91 85.61 -30.37
N SER A 456 -61.15 84.66 -30.89
CA SER A 456 -60.15 83.90 -30.13
C SER A 456 -59.09 84.81 -29.50
N ARG A 457 -58.59 85.82 -30.23
CA ARG A 457 -57.68 86.82 -29.67
C ARG A 457 -58.31 87.66 -28.54
N GLN A 458 -59.61 87.97 -28.61
CA GLN A 458 -60.31 88.68 -27.54
C GLN A 458 -60.47 87.81 -26.29
N ILE A 459 -60.84 86.54 -26.46
CA ILE A 459 -61.01 85.60 -25.36
C ILE A 459 -59.67 85.30 -24.68
N ARG A 460 -58.59 85.10 -25.44
CA ARG A 460 -57.23 84.97 -24.87
C ARG A 460 -56.81 86.16 -24.01
N LYS A 461 -57.16 87.39 -24.42
CA LYS A 461 -56.87 88.60 -23.61
C LYS A 461 -57.67 88.63 -22.30
N GLN A 462 -58.90 88.12 -22.30
CA GLN A 462 -59.71 88.01 -21.09
C GLN A 462 -59.18 86.89 -20.19
N MET A 463 -58.78 85.75 -20.76
CA MET A 463 -58.14 84.64 -20.02
C MET A 463 -56.82 85.08 -19.38
N GLU A 464 -55.98 85.82 -20.09
CA GLU A 464 -54.72 86.34 -19.53
C GLU A 464 -54.99 87.26 -18.33
N LYS A 465 -56.05 88.09 -18.41
CA LYS A 465 -56.45 88.96 -17.31
C LYS A 465 -56.95 88.17 -16.10
N GLU A 466 -57.83 87.19 -16.30
CA GLU A 466 -58.35 86.33 -15.21
C GLU A 466 -57.26 85.46 -14.57
N ASP A 467 -56.39 84.87 -15.38
CA ASP A 467 -55.26 84.05 -14.90
C ASP A 467 -54.26 84.92 -14.12
N PHE A 468 -53.99 86.15 -14.57
CA PHE A 468 -53.13 87.08 -13.84
C PHE A 468 -53.75 87.53 -12.51
N ASP A 469 -55.03 87.92 -12.50
CA ASP A 469 -55.73 88.33 -11.27
C ASP A 469 -55.77 87.17 -10.24
N THR A 470 -55.90 85.93 -10.72
CA THR A 470 -55.83 84.71 -9.88
C THR A 470 -54.43 84.51 -9.30
N VAL A 471 -53.39 84.63 -10.12
CA VAL A 471 -52.00 84.47 -9.69
C VAL A 471 -51.62 85.52 -8.65
N ILE A 472 -52.04 86.78 -8.82
CA ILE A 472 -51.80 87.82 -7.82
C ILE A 472 -52.54 87.51 -6.51
N LYS A 473 -53.83 87.13 -6.59
CA LYS A 473 -54.63 86.79 -5.42
C LYS A 473 -54.10 85.58 -4.64
N GLU A 474 -53.58 84.57 -5.33
CA GLU A 474 -53.00 83.38 -4.70
C GLU A 474 -51.55 83.59 -4.26
N ALA A 475 -50.81 84.51 -4.88
CA ALA A 475 -49.45 84.83 -4.47
C ALA A 475 -49.39 85.54 -3.11
N ASP A 476 -50.30 86.46 -2.81
CA ASP A 476 -50.29 87.23 -1.55
C ASP A 476 -50.25 86.35 -0.27
N PRO A 477 -51.13 85.34 -0.08
CA PRO A 477 -51.05 84.48 1.09
C PRO A 477 -49.82 83.56 1.08
N LEU A 478 -49.28 83.20 -0.10
CA LEU A 478 -48.05 82.42 -0.21
C LEU A 478 -46.81 83.24 0.17
N TYR A 479 -46.83 84.56 -0.09
CA TYR A 479 -45.78 85.50 0.31
C TYR A 479 -45.77 85.66 1.82
N ALA A 480 -46.95 85.90 2.41
CA ALA A 480 -47.12 86.02 3.85
C ALA A 480 -46.74 84.74 4.61
N GLY A 481 -47.00 83.56 4.02
CA GLY A 481 -46.61 82.27 4.56
C GLY A 481 -45.17 81.83 4.24
N GLN A 482 -44.34 82.69 3.64
CA GLN A 482 -42.96 82.41 3.20
C GLN A 482 -42.81 81.12 2.36
N ALA A 483 -43.88 80.71 1.66
CA ALA A 483 -43.94 79.52 0.84
C ALA A 483 -43.45 79.80 -0.59
N PHE A 484 -42.23 80.33 -0.69
CA PHE A 484 -41.65 80.86 -1.92
C PHE A 484 -41.50 79.82 -3.03
N GLU A 485 -41.33 78.53 -2.72
CA GLU A 485 -41.29 77.46 -3.71
C GLU A 485 -42.65 77.22 -4.36
N LYS A 486 -43.74 77.31 -3.58
CA LYS A 486 -45.10 77.23 -4.12
C LYS A 486 -45.41 78.48 -4.95
N MET A 487 -44.94 79.65 -4.53
CA MET A 487 -45.03 80.88 -5.30
C MET A 487 -44.26 80.80 -6.63
N LYS A 488 -43.03 80.26 -6.61
CA LYS A 488 -42.24 80.00 -7.81
C LYS A 488 -43.01 79.10 -8.77
N SER A 489 -43.61 78.01 -8.27
CA SER A 489 -44.40 77.10 -9.09
C SER A 489 -45.66 77.76 -9.69
N LEU A 490 -46.29 78.70 -8.96
CA LEU A 490 -47.45 79.48 -9.43
C LEU A 490 -47.05 80.49 -10.52
N TYR A 491 -45.92 81.18 -10.34
CA TYR A 491 -45.36 82.09 -11.36
C TYR A 491 -44.88 81.33 -12.59
N ASP A 492 -44.21 80.19 -12.43
CA ASP A 492 -43.80 79.29 -13.53
C ASP A 492 -45.02 78.76 -14.29
N TRP A 493 -46.10 78.39 -13.59
CA TRP A 493 -47.37 77.99 -14.22
C TRP A 493 -47.94 79.12 -15.08
N TYR A 494 -47.97 80.35 -14.56
CA TYR A 494 -48.44 81.53 -15.31
C TYR A 494 -47.59 81.79 -16.55
N LEU A 495 -46.26 81.80 -16.40
CA LEU A 495 -45.31 82.04 -17.49
C LEU A 495 -45.36 80.94 -18.55
N LYS A 496 -45.61 79.68 -18.16
CA LYS A 496 -45.81 78.57 -19.10
C LYS A 496 -47.09 78.73 -19.92
N ARG A 497 -48.14 79.27 -19.31
CA ARG A 497 -49.46 79.44 -19.94
C ARG A 497 -49.53 80.72 -20.79
N HIS A 498 -48.88 81.79 -20.36
CA HIS A 498 -48.83 83.09 -21.03
C HIS A 498 -47.40 83.61 -21.23
N PRO A 499 -46.54 82.92 -22.01
CA PRO A 499 -45.10 83.24 -22.11
C PRO A 499 -44.81 84.61 -22.76
N ALA A 500 -45.72 85.11 -23.59
CA ALA A 500 -45.60 86.41 -24.26
C ALA A 500 -46.76 87.36 -23.91
N GLY A 501 -47.42 87.13 -22.77
CA GLY A 501 -48.48 88.00 -22.26
C GLY A 501 -47.95 89.39 -21.87
N LYS A 502 -48.83 90.40 -21.85
CA LYS A 502 -48.53 91.75 -21.38
C LYS A 502 -47.98 91.76 -19.95
N ASN A 503 -48.48 90.87 -19.08
CA ASN A 503 -48.05 90.81 -17.68
C ASN A 503 -46.93 89.78 -17.41
N ALA A 504 -46.42 89.12 -18.45
CA ALA A 504 -45.36 88.11 -18.30
C ALA A 504 -44.03 88.70 -17.83
N SER A 505 -43.72 89.96 -18.18
CA SER A 505 -42.53 90.64 -17.68
C SER A 505 -42.60 90.90 -16.17
N ALA A 506 -43.75 91.35 -15.67
CA ALA A 506 -43.95 91.62 -14.24
C ALA A 506 -43.84 90.34 -13.38
N ILE A 507 -44.32 89.20 -13.88
CA ILE A 507 -44.16 87.92 -13.18
C ILE A 507 -42.71 87.40 -13.24
N ARG A 508 -41.98 87.63 -14.35
CA ARG A 508 -40.54 87.29 -14.42
C ARG A 508 -39.70 88.10 -13.44
N GLU A 509 -40.00 89.38 -13.28
CA GLU A 509 -39.34 90.25 -12.29
C GLU A 509 -39.55 89.70 -10.87
N LYS A 510 -40.81 89.42 -10.49
CA LYS A 510 -41.12 88.78 -9.21
C LYS A 510 -40.48 87.39 -9.05
N LEU A 511 -40.34 86.60 -10.12
CA LEU A 511 -39.67 85.30 -10.10
C LEU A 511 -38.16 85.44 -9.86
N ALA A 512 -37.54 86.53 -10.34
CA ALA A 512 -36.11 86.79 -10.18
C ALA A 512 -35.74 87.22 -8.75
N GLU A 513 -36.69 87.77 -7.99
CA GLU A 513 -36.53 88.13 -6.57
C GLU A 513 -36.63 86.91 -5.63
N LEU A 514 -37.29 85.82 -6.05
CA LEU A 514 -37.54 84.66 -5.18
C LEU A 514 -36.28 83.90 -4.71
N PRO A 515 -35.22 83.69 -5.53
CA PRO A 515 -34.03 82.99 -5.08
C PRO A 515 -33.37 83.65 -3.87
N GLU A 516 -33.29 84.99 -3.85
CA GLU A 516 -32.74 85.74 -2.72
C GLU A 516 -33.61 85.60 -1.47
N LEU A 517 -34.94 85.68 -1.61
CA LEU A 517 -35.89 85.50 -0.50
C LEU A 517 -35.87 84.06 0.07
N ILE A 518 -35.64 83.05 -0.78
CA ILE A 518 -35.49 81.65 -0.34
C ILE A 518 -34.18 81.48 0.44
N ASP A 519 -33.09 82.08 -0.04
CA ASP A 519 -31.79 82.05 0.62
C ASP A 519 -31.82 82.74 1.99
N ASP A 520 -32.40 83.94 2.08
CA ASP A 520 -32.58 84.68 3.34
C ASP A 520 -33.40 83.89 4.37
N ARG A 521 -34.54 83.30 3.95
CA ARG A 521 -35.39 82.47 4.82
C ARG A 521 -34.65 81.22 5.30
N ASP A 522 -33.98 80.51 4.39
CA ASP A 522 -33.27 79.29 4.72
C ASP A 522 -32.07 79.58 5.64
N TYR A 523 -31.39 80.71 5.45
CA TYR A 523 -30.34 81.17 6.35
C TYR A 523 -30.87 81.54 7.73
N GLU A 524 -32.02 82.23 7.85
CA GLU A 524 -32.66 82.53 9.14
C GLU A 524 -33.02 81.24 9.91
N GLN A 525 -33.48 80.21 9.20
CA GLN A 525 -33.75 78.89 9.80
C GLN A 525 -32.47 78.17 10.25
N VAL A 526 -31.35 78.36 9.54
CA VAL A 526 -30.07 77.69 9.83
C VAL A 526 -29.28 78.41 10.93
N SER A 527 -29.31 79.74 10.95
CA SER A 527 -28.63 80.59 11.94
C SER A 527 -29.24 80.50 13.34
N THR A 528 -30.50 80.08 13.45
CA THR A 528 -31.23 79.93 14.73
C THR A 528 -31.17 78.52 15.33
N VAL A 529 -30.49 77.57 14.67
CA VAL A 529 -30.37 76.18 15.17
C VAL A 529 -29.38 76.11 16.33
N GLU A 530 -29.93 75.99 17.54
CA GLU A 530 -29.19 75.60 18.74
C GLU A 530 -29.32 74.08 18.97
N GLY A 531 -28.19 73.38 19.08
CA GLY A 531 -28.15 71.92 19.21
C GLY A 531 -26.73 71.35 19.28
N GLU A 532 -26.60 70.03 19.40
CA GLU A 532 -25.30 69.36 19.40
C GLU A 532 -24.53 69.60 18.09
N PHE A 533 -23.21 69.68 18.21
CA PHE A 533 -22.26 69.92 17.11
C PHE A 533 -22.54 69.08 15.85
N SER A 534 -22.86 67.80 16.03
CA SER A 534 -23.08 66.84 14.95
C SER A 534 -24.34 67.12 14.13
N GLU A 535 -25.31 67.82 14.72
CA GLU A 535 -26.55 68.23 14.06
C GLU A 535 -26.36 69.56 13.34
N ARG A 536 -25.66 70.51 13.98
CA ARG A 536 -25.34 71.82 13.39
C ARG A 536 -24.51 71.70 12.12
N ILE A 537 -23.45 70.90 12.11
CA ILE A 537 -22.59 70.73 10.93
C ILE A 537 -23.33 70.09 9.75
N LYS A 538 -24.26 69.16 10.02
CA LYS A 538 -25.12 68.57 8.97
C LYS A 538 -26.04 69.61 8.35
N VAL A 539 -26.65 70.45 9.19
CA VAL A 539 -27.53 71.53 8.74
C VAL A 539 -26.74 72.57 7.93
N TYR A 540 -25.54 72.96 8.37
CA TYR A 540 -24.66 73.89 7.65
C TYR A 540 -24.19 73.33 6.30
N ASN A 541 -23.73 72.08 6.26
CA ASN A 541 -23.35 71.43 4.99
C ASN A 541 -24.54 71.24 4.05
N GLN A 542 -25.74 70.97 4.59
CA GLN A 542 -26.96 70.88 3.79
C GLN A 542 -27.36 72.24 3.20
N TYR A 543 -27.17 73.34 3.94
CA TYR A 543 -27.35 74.71 3.44
C TYR A 543 -26.35 75.03 2.33
N LEU A 544 -25.05 74.80 2.52
CA LEU A 544 -24.01 75.03 1.50
C LEU A 544 -24.25 74.23 0.21
N LYS A 545 -24.85 73.04 0.32
CA LYS A 545 -25.24 72.23 -0.84
C LYS A 545 -26.49 72.73 -1.54
N LYS A 546 -27.47 73.26 -0.79
CA LYS A 546 -28.74 73.78 -1.32
C LYS A 546 -28.55 75.14 -1.99
N HIS A 547 -27.64 75.96 -1.45
CA HIS A 547 -27.31 77.32 -1.90
C HIS A 547 -25.80 77.46 -2.17
N PRO A 548 -25.30 76.91 -3.30
CA PRO A 548 -23.87 76.96 -3.63
C PRO A 548 -23.38 78.33 -4.11
N GLU A 549 -24.30 79.24 -4.45
CA GLU A 549 -24.05 80.65 -4.83
C GLU A 549 -24.89 81.64 -3.98
N GLY A 550 -25.43 81.20 -2.84
CA GLY A 550 -26.18 82.03 -1.91
C GLY A 550 -25.35 83.14 -1.27
N LYS A 551 -26.02 84.18 -0.79
CA LYS A 551 -25.42 85.37 -0.19
C LYS A 551 -24.76 85.09 1.16
N HIS A 552 -25.31 84.16 1.95
CA HIS A 552 -24.83 83.86 3.31
C HIS A 552 -23.87 82.66 3.38
N ILE A 553 -23.28 82.25 2.25
CA ILE A 553 -22.31 81.14 2.20
C ILE A 553 -21.10 81.41 3.10
N ASP A 554 -20.55 82.62 3.03
CA ASP A 554 -19.31 82.95 3.73
C ASP A 554 -19.53 83.00 5.25
N ASP A 555 -20.71 83.47 5.70
CA ASP A 555 -21.12 83.43 7.11
C ASP A 555 -21.20 81.98 7.63
N ILE A 556 -21.81 81.07 6.86
CA ILE A 556 -21.90 79.65 7.25
C ILE A 556 -20.52 78.99 7.24
N ARG A 557 -19.65 79.35 6.29
CA ARG A 557 -18.26 78.85 6.25
C ARG A 557 -17.45 79.32 7.46
N GLU A 558 -17.64 80.57 7.92
CA GLU A 558 -16.99 81.08 9.12
C GLU A 558 -17.43 80.32 10.37
N LEU A 559 -18.73 80.00 10.49
CA LEU A 559 -19.27 79.17 11.57
C LEU A 559 -18.69 77.75 11.55
N ILE A 560 -18.47 77.15 10.37
CA ILE A 560 -17.82 75.84 10.22
C ILE A 560 -16.33 75.92 10.58
N LEU A 561 -15.62 76.97 10.14
CA LEU A 561 -14.19 77.13 10.40
C LEU A 561 -13.86 77.27 11.89
N GLY A 562 -14.71 77.95 12.67
CA GLY A 562 -14.59 78.03 14.13
C GLY A 562 -14.67 76.68 14.86
N MET A 563 -15.04 75.61 14.15
CA MET A 563 -15.36 74.29 14.69
C MET A 563 -14.41 73.17 14.22
N VAL A 564 -13.73 73.32 13.08
CA VAL A 564 -12.91 72.25 12.45
C VAL A 564 -11.56 72.04 13.13
N GLY A 565 -10.94 73.11 13.65
CA GLY A 565 -9.58 73.07 14.19
C GLY A 565 -9.39 72.05 15.32
N GLU A 566 -10.24 72.10 16.35
CA GLU A 566 -10.15 71.20 17.51
C GLU A 566 -10.36 69.72 17.14
N TYR A 567 -11.26 69.45 16.19
CA TYR A 567 -11.52 68.09 15.70
C TYR A 567 -10.39 67.56 14.83
N TYR A 568 -9.75 68.41 14.03
CA TYR A 568 -8.61 68.01 13.22
C TYR A 568 -7.40 67.63 14.10
N ASP A 569 -7.17 68.36 15.18
CA ASP A 569 -6.13 68.03 16.16
C ASP A 569 -6.42 66.74 16.92
N ALA A 570 -7.69 66.48 17.26
CA ALA A 570 -8.12 65.20 17.82
C ALA A 570 -7.90 64.04 16.84
N LEU A 571 -8.30 64.23 15.57
CA LEU A 571 -8.10 63.24 14.51
C LEU A 571 -6.62 62.92 14.33
N LYS A 572 -5.72 63.91 14.33
CA LYS A 572 -4.27 63.66 14.21
C LYS A 572 -3.75 62.76 15.33
N LYS A 573 -4.25 62.93 16.56
CA LYS A 573 -3.89 62.05 17.69
C LYS A 573 -4.41 60.63 17.47
N GLU A 574 -5.66 60.47 17.05
CA GLU A 574 -6.25 59.15 16.77
C GLU A 574 -5.57 58.44 15.59
N LEU A 575 -5.21 59.20 14.55
CA LEU A 575 -4.45 58.69 13.41
C LEU A 575 -3.07 58.20 13.84
N SER A 576 -2.39 58.89 14.76
CA SER A 576 -1.10 58.40 15.27
C SER A 576 -1.22 57.04 15.98
N VAL A 577 -2.32 56.80 16.71
CA VAL A 577 -2.59 55.53 17.39
C VAL A 577 -2.86 54.39 16.41
N CYS A 578 -3.63 54.63 15.35
CA CYS A 578 -3.89 53.60 14.34
C CYS A 578 -2.64 53.31 13.49
N GLU A 579 -1.82 54.33 13.20
CA GLU A 579 -0.54 54.15 12.52
C GLU A 579 0.44 53.29 13.33
N GLU A 580 0.57 53.52 14.65
CA GLU A 580 1.41 52.70 15.54
C GLU A 580 0.94 51.23 15.59
N LYS A 581 -0.37 51.02 15.57
CA LYS A 581 -0.97 49.67 15.54
C LYS A 581 -0.96 49.02 14.15
N SER A 582 -0.50 49.74 13.11
CA SER A 582 -0.54 49.32 11.70
C SER A 582 -1.95 48.95 11.22
N ASP A 583 -2.99 49.58 11.78
CA ASP A 583 -4.39 49.38 11.40
C ASP A 583 -4.80 50.39 10.31
N TRP A 584 -4.35 50.11 9.08
CA TRP A 584 -4.55 51.02 7.95
C TRP A 584 -6.02 51.21 7.58
N ASN A 585 -6.87 50.20 7.78
CA ASN A 585 -8.31 50.31 7.54
C ASN A 585 -8.97 51.22 8.57
N GLY A 586 -8.65 51.06 9.86
CA GLY A 586 -9.11 51.97 10.90
C GLY A 586 -8.67 53.42 10.67
N CYS A 587 -7.44 53.63 10.19
CA CYS A 587 -6.97 54.97 9.80
C CYS A 587 -7.80 55.56 8.64
N ILE A 588 -8.14 54.75 7.63
CA ILE A 588 -8.97 55.18 6.51
C ILE A 588 -10.39 55.52 6.96
N GLU A 589 -11.00 54.72 7.83
CA GLU A 589 -12.33 55.00 8.39
C GLU A 589 -12.36 56.30 9.19
N LEU A 590 -11.31 56.58 9.97
CA LEU A 590 -11.15 57.86 10.67
C LEU A 590 -11.03 59.03 9.70
N CYS A 591 -10.24 58.87 8.62
CA CYS A 591 -10.13 59.87 7.56
C CYS A 591 -11.48 60.09 6.83
N GLU A 592 -12.18 59.02 6.45
CA GLU A 592 -13.47 59.09 5.75
C GLU A 592 -14.55 59.72 6.64
N GLY A 593 -14.60 59.36 7.92
CA GLY A 593 -15.52 59.96 8.88
C GLY A 593 -15.27 61.46 9.10
N PHE A 594 -14.02 61.91 9.00
CA PHE A 594 -13.69 63.33 9.03
C PHE A 594 -14.09 64.03 7.72
N THR A 595 -13.73 63.47 6.57
CA THR A 595 -14.09 64.02 5.25
C THR A 595 -15.61 64.07 5.05
N GLU A 596 -16.38 63.11 5.56
CA GLU A 596 -17.85 63.11 5.51
C GLU A 596 -18.45 64.27 6.34
N ARG A 597 -17.85 64.59 7.49
CA ARG A 597 -18.33 65.65 8.38
C ARG A 597 -17.88 67.05 7.95
N PHE A 598 -16.69 67.17 7.38
CA PHE A 598 -16.03 68.45 7.09
C PHE A 598 -15.65 68.62 5.61
N GLY A 599 -16.33 67.91 4.71
CA GLY A 599 -16.08 67.97 3.27
C GLY A 599 -16.17 69.39 2.72
N GLY A 600 -15.24 69.74 1.83
CA GLY A 600 -15.13 71.09 1.25
C GLY A 600 -14.21 72.06 2.00
N THR A 601 -13.60 71.64 3.11
CA THR A 601 -12.56 72.40 3.84
C THR A 601 -11.15 72.05 3.40
N GLU A 602 -10.17 72.93 3.68
CA GLU A 602 -8.75 72.69 3.39
C GLU A 602 -8.19 71.50 4.18
N GLN A 603 -8.58 71.37 5.45
CA GLN A 603 -8.18 70.27 6.33
C GLN A 603 -8.73 68.92 5.84
N ALA A 604 -9.94 68.89 5.26
CA ALA A 604 -10.47 67.68 4.64
C ALA A 604 -9.65 67.23 3.41
N ALA A 605 -9.11 68.18 2.62
CA ALA A 605 -8.23 67.85 1.50
C ALA A 605 -6.88 67.27 1.97
N GLU A 606 -6.32 67.78 3.08
CA GLU A 606 -5.13 67.18 3.71
C GLU A 606 -5.41 65.75 4.20
N VAL A 607 -6.56 65.55 4.86
CA VAL A 607 -7.00 64.23 5.35
C VAL A 607 -7.22 63.24 4.20
N ASP A 608 -7.76 63.69 3.06
CA ASP A 608 -7.86 62.86 1.86
C ASP A 608 -6.48 62.48 1.29
N GLY A 609 -5.49 63.36 1.39
CA GLY A 609 -4.09 63.05 1.07
C GLY A 609 -3.51 61.95 1.98
N LEU A 610 -3.81 61.99 3.28
CA LEU A 610 -3.44 60.93 4.23
C LEU A 610 -4.18 59.62 3.94
N ARG A 611 -5.47 59.68 3.59
CA ARG A 611 -6.25 58.51 3.16
C ARG A 611 -5.60 57.82 1.97
N ALA A 612 -5.22 58.59 0.93
CA ALA A 612 -4.54 58.06 -0.25
C ALA A 612 -3.19 57.39 0.09
N LYS A 613 -2.44 57.95 1.06
CA LYS A 613 -1.21 57.35 1.58
C LYS A 613 -1.46 55.99 2.26
N PHE A 614 -2.50 55.88 3.09
CA PHE A 614 -2.86 54.60 3.74
C PHE A 614 -3.38 53.56 2.74
N GLN A 615 -4.16 53.97 1.75
CA GLN A 615 -4.62 53.09 0.67
C GLN A 615 -3.45 52.49 -0.12
N LYS A 616 -2.42 53.29 -0.45
CA LYS A 616 -1.19 52.79 -1.08
C LYS A 616 -0.46 51.76 -0.20
N ARG A 617 -0.47 51.90 1.14
CA ARG A 617 0.16 50.92 2.04
C ARG A 617 -0.57 49.57 2.02
N ILE A 618 -1.90 49.58 1.98
CA ILE A 618 -2.70 48.35 1.83
C ILE A 618 -2.42 47.70 0.46
N GLN A 619 -2.35 48.51 -0.60
CA GLN A 619 -2.01 48.04 -1.94
C GLN A 619 -0.64 47.34 -1.95
N TYR A 620 0.39 47.95 -1.36
CA TYR A 620 1.73 47.33 -1.27
C TYR A 620 1.75 46.00 -0.50
N GLN A 621 0.96 45.88 0.58
CA GLN A 621 0.85 44.61 1.32
C GLN A 621 0.19 43.52 0.47
N ARG A 622 -0.82 43.89 -0.31
CA ARG A 622 -1.49 42.98 -1.24
C ARG A 622 -0.60 42.59 -2.41
N ASP A 623 0.11 43.54 -3.01
CA ASP A 623 1.06 43.26 -4.08
C ASP A 623 2.13 42.28 -3.59
N LEU A 624 2.66 42.46 -2.39
CA LEU A 624 3.64 41.54 -1.81
C LEU A 624 3.07 40.12 -1.60
N SER A 625 1.80 39.99 -1.17
CA SER A 625 1.19 38.67 -1.00
C SER A 625 0.94 37.99 -2.36
N GLU A 626 0.54 38.74 -3.38
CA GLU A 626 0.39 38.25 -4.74
C GLU A 626 1.74 37.85 -5.37
N LEU A 627 2.80 38.64 -5.14
CA LEU A 627 4.16 38.30 -5.59
C LEU A 627 4.67 37.01 -4.95
N ARG A 628 4.44 36.82 -3.64
CA ARG A 628 4.77 35.57 -2.94
C ARG A 628 4.03 34.38 -3.56
N GLN A 629 2.74 34.53 -3.83
CA GLN A 629 1.96 33.47 -4.45
C GLN A 629 2.47 33.15 -5.86
N LYS A 630 2.81 34.15 -6.67
CA LYS A 630 3.40 33.94 -8.00
C LYS A 630 4.75 33.25 -7.93
N ALA A 631 5.63 33.68 -7.03
CA ALA A 631 6.91 33.03 -6.78
C ALA A 631 6.74 31.57 -6.31
N ASP A 632 5.75 31.29 -5.46
CA ASP A 632 5.45 29.93 -5.00
C ASP A 632 4.92 29.02 -6.13
N LEU A 633 4.23 29.58 -7.13
CA LEU A 633 3.70 28.83 -8.28
C LEU A 633 4.80 28.31 -9.22
N GLU A 634 5.95 28.98 -9.29
CA GLU A 634 7.12 28.54 -10.06
C GLU A 634 7.79 27.28 -9.46
N GLY A 635 7.45 26.92 -8.22
CA GLY A 635 7.82 25.65 -7.60
C GLY A 635 9.32 25.51 -7.33
N THR A 636 10.03 24.78 -8.19
CA THR A 636 11.49 24.57 -8.09
C THR A 636 12.31 25.48 -9.01
N ASP A 637 11.65 26.31 -9.83
CA ASP A 637 12.32 27.31 -10.66
C ASP A 637 12.53 28.61 -9.85
N TYR A 638 13.54 28.56 -8.98
CA TYR A 638 13.86 29.66 -8.08
C TYR A 638 14.41 30.89 -8.81
N GLU A 639 14.99 30.73 -10.01
CA GLU A 639 15.43 31.84 -10.85
C GLU A 639 14.22 32.60 -11.42
N ALA A 640 13.21 31.88 -11.92
CA ALA A 640 11.94 32.48 -12.32
C ALA A 640 11.23 33.17 -11.15
N ALA A 641 11.21 32.53 -9.97
CA ALA A 641 10.66 33.11 -8.75
C ALA A 641 11.38 34.42 -8.36
N ARG A 642 12.71 34.49 -8.51
CA ARG A 642 13.50 35.69 -8.26
C ARG A 642 13.21 36.79 -9.29
N GLN A 643 13.04 36.43 -10.55
CA GLN A 643 12.76 37.38 -11.63
C GLN A 643 11.43 38.12 -11.39
N ILE A 644 10.42 37.45 -10.86
CA ILE A 644 9.13 38.07 -10.50
C ILE A 644 9.30 39.24 -9.52
N TYR A 645 10.19 39.11 -8.54
CA TYR A 645 10.48 40.19 -7.59
C TYR A 645 11.26 41.35 -8.23
N LEU A 646 12.20 41.04 -9.14
CA LEU A 646 12.97 42.04 -9.88
C LEU A 646 12.06 42.86 -10.81
N ASP A 647 11.20 42.19 -11.59
CA ASP A 647 10.26 42.83 -12.51
C ASP A 647 9.31 43.78 -11.77
N TYR A 648 8.86 43.40 -10.56
CA TYR A 648 8.03 44.27 -9.73
C TYR A 648 8.79 45.51 -9.24
N MET A 649 10.06 45.38 -8.85
CA MET A 649 10.89 46.51 -8.41
C MET A 649 11.19 47.48 -9.55
N GLU A 650 11.38 46.98 -10.77
CA GLU A 650 11.57 47.80 -11.97
C GLU A 650 10.28 48.52 -12.38
N ALA A 651 9.13 47.84 -12.31
CA ALA A 651 7.84 48.42 -12.63
C ALA A 651 7.35 49.46 -11.60
N ASN A 652 7.85 49.40 -10.36
CA ASN A 652 7.42 50.26 -9.24
C ASN A 652 8.61 50.98 -8.55
N PRO A 653 9.26 51.95 -9.23
CA PRO A 653 10.41 52.66 -8.66
C PRO A 653 10.07 53.47 -7.39
N GLU A 654 8.82 53.93 -7.28
CA GLU A 654 8.26 54.71 -6.16
C GLU A 654 8.04 53.90 -4.86
N THR A 655 8.33 52.59 -4.87
CA THR A 655 8.15 51.72 -3.71
C THR A 655 8.99 52.18 -2.51
N PRO A 656 8.41 52.27 -1.29
CA PRO A 656 9.15 52.68 -0.09
C PRO A 656 10.36 51.78 0.24
N SER A 657 11.44 52.37 0.76
CA SER A 657 12.69 51.67 1.10
C SER A 657 12.50 50.44 2.01
N TYR A 658 11.61 50.52 3.01
CA TYR A 658 11.27 49.39 3.86
C TYR A 658 10.71 48.18 3.07
N LEU A 659 9.84 48.43 2.09
CA LEU A 659 9.28 47.36 1.27
C LEU A 659 10.32 46.80 0.29
N LYS A 660 11.19 47.65 -0.27
CA LYS A 660 12.35 47.21 -1.06
C LYS A 660 13.22 46.24 -0.25
N ASN A 661 13.51 46.56 1.01
CA ASN A 661 14.27 45.67 1.90
C ASN A 661 13.54 44.34 2.18
N LEU A 662 12.22 44.36 2.31
CA LEU A 662 11.42 43.16 2.51
C LEU A 662 11.40 42.27 1.26
N ILE A 663 11.26 42.86 0.07
CA ILE A 663 11.34 42.16 -1.22
C ILE A 663 12.74 41.56 -1.39
N THR A 664 13.80 42.32 -1.14
CA THR A 664 15.19 41.82 -1.16
C THR A 664 15.38 40.64 -0.20
N LYS A 665 14.75 40.66 0.98
CA LYS A 665 14.80 39.54 1.94
C LYS A 665 14.11 38.28 1.39
N GLU A 666 12.97 38.41 0.73
CA GLU A 666 12.30 37.28 0.06
C GLU A 666 13.13 36.74 -1.11
N MET A 667 13.84 37.61 -1.85
CA MET A 667 14.76 37.17 -2.91
C MET A 667 15.91 36.33 -2.37
N TYR A 668 16.57 36.75 -1.29
CA TYR A 668 17.63 35.96 -0.65
C TYR A 668 17.12 34.64 -0.07
N LYS A 669 15.86 34.61 0.37
CA LYS A 669 15.22 33.37 0.81
C LYS A 669 15.03 32.39 -0.36
N ALA A 670 14.58 32.86 -1.52
CA ALA A 670 14.50 32.06 -2.74
C ALA A 670 15.89 31.54 -3.18
N ASP A 671 16.92 32.39 -3.15
CA ASP A 671 18.31 32.00 -3.43
C ASP A 671 18.77 30.87 -2.46
N LEU A 672 18.51 31.01 -1.16
CA LEU A 672 18.86 29.99 -0.16
C LEU A 672 18.13 28.66 -0.39
N ASP A 673 16.85 28.72 -0.74
CA ASP A 673 16.07 27.52 -1.03
C ASP A 673 16.56 26.82 -2.32
N ASN A 674 16.98 27.58 -3.33
CA ASN A 674 17.65 27.03 -4.51
C ASN A 674 18.97 26.32 -4.16
N LEU A 675 19.84 27.00 -3.42
CA LEU A 675 21.13 26.42 -3.02
C LEU A 675 20.96 25.14 -2.19
N ARG A 676 19.95 25.09 -1.32
CA ARG A 676 19.59 23.88 -0.58
C ARG A 676 19.12 22.77 -1.51
N HIS A 677 18.31 23.10 -2.51
CA HIS A 677 17.87 22.13 -3.51
C HIS A 677 19.04 21.56 -4.31
N GLU A 678 19.89 22.43 -4.88
CA GLU A 678 21.08 22.06 -5.64
C GLU A 678 22.06 21.23 -4.81
N SER A 679 22.34 21.66 -3.57
CA SER A 679 23.19 20.93 -2.64
C SER A 679 22.63 19.53 -2.36
N LYS A 680 21.32 19.42 -2.16
CA LYS A 680 20.63 18.13 -1.93
C LYS A 680 20.70 17.20 -3.13
N LEU A 681 20.62 17.72 -4.36
CA LEU A 681 20.81 16.90 -5.58
C LEU A 681 22.23 16.32 -5.66
N LYS A 682 23.23 17.02 -5.10
CA LYS A 682 24.62 16.57 -5.06
C LYS A 682 24.93 15.64 -3.87
N GLU A 683 24.05 15.50 -2.87
CA GLU A 683 24.19 14.55 -1.74
C GLU A 683 23.96 13.09 -2.21
N PRO A 684 24.94 12.48 -2.87
CA PRO A 684 25.83 11.60 -2.11
C PRO A 684 27.28 12.11 -1.98
N ASP A 685 27.69 13.05 -2.83
CA ASP A 685 28.99 13.73 -2.80
C ASP A 685 28.90 15.00 -1.95
N TYR A 686 29.14 14.84 -0.65
CA TYR A 686 29.04 15.95 0.30
C TYR A 686 30.08 17.07 0.03
N MET A 687 31.19 16.77 -0.65
CA MET A 687 32.17 17.79 -1.05
C MET A 687 31.62 18.64 -2.20
N ALA A 688 31.01 18.02 -3.21
CA ALA A 688 30.32 18.74 -4.29
C ALA A 688 29.09 19.51 -3.77
N ALA A 689 28.35 18.94 -2.82
CA ALA A 689 27.22 19.60 -2.16
C ALA A 689 27.65 20.83 -1.33
N LYS A 690 28.81 20.75 -0.65
CA LYS A 690 29.39 21.88 0.09
C LYS A 690 29.85 22.98 -0.86
N ARG A 691 30.42 22.61 -2.01
CA ARG A 691 30.94 23.55 -3.00
C ARG A 691 29.88 24.54 -3.51
N VAL A 692 28.62 24.09 -3.63
CA VAL A 692 27.47 24.96 -4.00
C VAL A 692 27.36 26.19 -3.10
N PHE A 693 27.45 25.99 -1.77
CA PHE A 693 27.33 27.10 -0.82
C PHE A 693 28.58 27.98 -0.81
N VAL A 694 29.77 27.40 -0.99
CA VAL A 694 31.04 28.13 -1.03
C VAL A 694 31.12 29.01 -2.28
N GLU A 695 30.78 28.48 -3.45
CA GLU A 695 30.75 29.22 -4.72
C GLU A 695 29.77 30.42 -4.66
N PHE A 696 28.62 30.26 -3.99
CA PHE A 696 27.68 31.37 -3.78
C PHE A 696 28.27 32.48 -2.88
N LEU A 697 28.96 32.11 -1.80
CA LEU A 697 29.61 33.08 -0.91
C LEU A 697 30.77 33.81 -1.61
N GLU A 698 31.52 33.12 -2.47
CA GLU A 698 32.58 33.70 -3.28
C GLU A 698 32.03 34.67 -4.35
N ALA A 699 30.90 34.32 -4.98
CA ALA A 699 30.26 35.16 -5.99
C ALA A 699 29.55 36.40 -5.40
N LYS A 700 29.06 36.32 -4.15
CA LYS A 700 28.31 37.38 -3.46
C LYS A 700 28.86 37.69 -2.06
N PRO A 701 30.04 38.30 -1.94
CA PRO A 701 30.68 38.59 -0.65
C PRO A 701 29.93 39.63 0.19
N GLU A 702 29.09 40.47 -0.42
CA GLU A 702 28.27 41.50 0.24
C GLU A 702 26.93 40.97 0.76
N SER A 703 26.73 39.65 0.80
CA SER A 703 25.49 39.05 1.29
C SER A 703 25.19 39.44 2.74
N PRO A 704 23.92 39.67 3.12
CA PRO A 704 23.55 40.04 4.49
C PRO A 704 24.01 39.01 5.54
N ALA A 705 24.36 39.47 6.75
CA ALA A 705 24.90 38.63 7.82
C ALA A 705 24.02 37.40 8.16
N TYR A 706 22.70 37.52 8.07
CA TYR A 706 21.80 36.39 8.33
C TYR A 706 21.88 35.31 7.24
N VAL A 707 22.20 35.67 5.99
CA VAL A 707 22.38 34.73 4.88
C VAL A 707 23.69 33.97 5.06
N THR A 708 24.76 34.69 5.41
CA THR A 708 26.08 34.07 5.62
C THR A 708 26.08 33.13 6.83
N GLU A 709 25.34 33.44 7.89
CA GLU A 709 25.16 32.56 9.06
C GLU A 709 24.41 31.25 8.70
N VAL A 710 23.34 31.35 7.90
CA VAL A 710 22.59 30.18 7.42
C VAL A 710 23.49 29.30 6.55
N LEU A 711 24.24 29.89 5.62
CA LEU A 711 25.16 29.17 4.75
C LEU A 711 26.31 28.52 5.54
N ALA A 712 26.88 29.22 6.52
CA ALA A 712 27.92 28.67 7.40
C ALA A 712 27.41 27.45 8.18
N THR A 713 26.16 27.48 8.64
CA THR A 713 25.53 26.35 9.34
C THR A 713 25.36 25.15 8.43
N GLU A 714 24.92 25.33 7.18
CA GLU A 714 24.79 24.25 6.20
C GLU A 714 26.16 23.68 5.78
N ILE A 715 27.17 24.53 5.63
CA ILE A 715 28.55 24.10 5.36
C ILE A 715 29.08 23.26 6.52
N ALA A 716 28.90 23.71 7.77
CA ALA A 716 29.32 22.95 8.96
C ALA A 716 28.60 21.60 9.07
N ARG A 717 27.30 21.54 8.73
CA ARG A 717 26.54 20.29 8.65
C ARG A 717 27.17 19.32 7.64
N LEU A 718 27.50 19.81 6.45
CA LEU A 718 28.14 19.00 5.41
C LEU A 718 29.56 18.58 5.79
N ASP A 719 30.33 19.44 6.44
CA ASP A 719 31.65 19.10 6.99
C ASP A 719 31.57 17.96 8.01
N GLY A 720 30.56 17.97 8.88
CA GLY A 720 30.29 16.85 9.79
C GLY A 720 30.04 15.53 9.05
N LYS A 721 29.24 15.56 7.97
CA LYS A 721 28.98 14.37 7.13
C LYS A 721 30.22 13.89 6.38
N ILE A 722 31.04 14.81 5.87
CA ILE A 722 32.32 14.49 5.20
C ILE A 722 33.25 13.79 6.19
N GLN A 723 33.41 14.33 7.40
CA GLN A 723 34.23 13.72 8.45
C GLN A 723 33.74 12.33 8.84
N GLU A 724 32.42 12.14 8.95
CA GLU A 724 31.83 10.82 9.22
C GLU A 724 32.14 9.80 8.10
N GLN A 725 32.09 10.21 6.83
CA GLN A 725 32.48 9.35 5.70
C GLN A 725 33.97 9.00 5.72
N ILE A 726 34.84 9.96 6.05
CA ILE A 726 36.29 9.74 6.18
C ILE A 726 36.55 8.71 7.29
N GLN A 727 35.98 8.91 8.48
CA GLN A 727 36.13 7.98 9.61
C GLN A 727 35.66 6.56 9.28
N LYS A 728 34.51 6.41 8.60
CA LYS A 728 34.00 5.10 8.17
C LYS A 728 34.93 4.42 7.15
N THR A 729 35.60 5.21 6.32
CA THR A 729 36.56 4.72 5.32
C THR A 729 37.86 4.28 5.99
N GLU A 730 38.46 5.12 6.84
CA GLU A 730 39.65 4.77 7.61
C GLU A 730 39.43 3.53 8.50
N ALA A 731 38.26 3.43 9.15
CA ALA A 731 37.92 2.27 9.97
C ALA A 731 37.83 0.98 9.13
N TRP A 732 37.32 1.07 7.90
CA TRP A 732 37.29 -0.06 6.98
C TRP A 732 38.69 -0.42 6.48
N GLU A 733 39.51 0.56 6.10
CA GLU A 733 40.89 0.34 5.63
C GLU A 733 41.74 -0.35 6.70
N LYS A 734 41.73 0.16 7.95
CA LYS A 734 42.43 -0.47 9.07
C LYS A 734 41.99 -1.92 9.31
N LEU A 735 40.70 -2.21 9.16
CA LEU A 735 40.18 -3.58 9.28
C LEU A 735 40.61 -4.45 8.09
N SER A 736 40.56 -3.91 6.88
CA SER A 736 40.96 -4.59 5.65
C SER A 736 42.43 -4.98 5.73
N ASP A 737 43.31 -4.04 6.05
CA ASP A 737 44.75 -4.27 6.17
C ASP A 737 45.07 -5.36 7.21
N TYR A 738 44.43 -5.29 8.39
CA TYR A 738 44.57 -6.31 9.43
C TYR A 738 44.12 -7.70 8.93
N CYS A 739 43.05 -7.73 8.12
CA CYS A 739 42.50 -8.96 7.57
C CYS A 739 43.23 -9.47 6.34
N GLU A 740 44.07 -8.67 5.68
CA GLU A 740 44.89 -9.10 4.55
C GLU A 740 46.17 -9.80 5.01
N ASP A 741 46.72 -9.40 6.15
CA ASP A 741 47.90 -10.03 6.75
C ASP A 741 47.69 -11.55 7.02
N PRO A 742 48.45 -12.44 6.35
CA PRO A 742 48.36 -13.88 6.56
C PRO A 742 48.84 -14.35 7.94
N MET A 743 49.66 -13.57 8.65
CA MET A 743 50.22 -13.93 9.96
C MET A 743 49.20 -13.81 11.09
N ASN A 744 48.15 -13.02 10.89
CA ASN A 744 47.08 -12.87 11.86
C ASN A 744 46.17 -14.10 11.89
N ASP A 745 45.80 -14.52 13.11
CA ASP A 745 44.94 -15.68 13.32
C ASP A 745 43.60 -15.55 12.59
N ILE A 746 43.20 -16.62 11.90
CA ILE A 746 42.00 -16.62 11.07
C ILE A 746 40.73 -16.46 11.91
N SER A 747 40.70 -16.98 13.15
CA SER A 747 39.54 -16.82 14.03
C SER A 747 39.42 -15.38 14.53
N GLU A 748 40.55 -14.74 14.85
CA GLU A 748 40.59 -13.33 15.26
C GLU A 748 40.17 -12.40 14.11
N ARG A 749 40.65 -12.65 12.89
CA ARG A 749 40.22 -11.92 11.67
C ARG A 749 38.71 -12.04 11.44
N VAL A 750 38.15 -13.26 11.55
CA VAL A 750 36.70 -13.49 11.44
C VAL A 750 35.94 -12.71 12.52
N ALA A 751 36.38 -12.78 13.78
CA ALA A 751 35.71 -12.12 14.90
C ALA A 751 35.69 -10.59 14.75
N ARG A 752 36.77 -10.00 14.23
CA ARG A 752 36.85 -8.55 13.96
C ARG A 752 35.92 -8.12 12.83
N VAL A 753 35.82 -8.90 11.75
CA VAL A 753 34.88 -8.61 10.66
C VAL A 753 33.43 -8.76 11.13
N GLU A 754 33.11 -9.79 11.93
CA GLU A 754 31.77 -9.95 12.53
C GLU A 754 31.42 -8.80 13.49
N ARG A 755 32.39 -8.34 14.28
CA ARG A 755 32.24 -7.17 15.15
C ARG A 755 31.95 -5.91 14.35
N TYR A 756 32.73 -5.64 13.30
CA TYR A 756 32.52 -4.50 12.41
C TYR A 756 31.12 -4.50 11.79
N ILE A 757 30.65 -5.66 11.30
CA ILE A 757 29.30 -5.82 10.73
C ILE A 757 28.21 -5.53 11.77
N ARG A 758 28.40 -5.98 13.03
CA ARG A 758 27.44 -5.77 14.12
C ARG A 758 27.37 -4.31 14.56
N GLU A 759 28.52 -3.66 14.68
CA GLU A 759 28.64 -2.26 15.13
C GLU A 759 28.26 -1.27 14.02
N ASN A 760 28.34 -1.66 12.74
CA ASN A 760 28.13 -0.78 11.59
C ASN A 760 27.13 -1.35 10.57
N PRO A 761 25.85 -1.59 10.93
CA PRO A 761 24.86 -2.24 10.06
C PRO A 761 24.52 -1.43 8.79
N SER A 762 24.70 -0.11 8.83
CA SER A 762 24.41 0.80 7.71
C SER A 762 25.68 1.25 6.94
N SER A 763 26.82 0.58 7.15
CA SER A 763 28.07 0.95 6.49
C SER A 763 28.01 0.68 4.98
N PRO A 764 28.53 1.58 4.11
CA PRO A 764 28.66 1.31 2.68
C PRO A 764 29.58 0.10 2.38
N TYR A 765 30.45 -0.27 3.32
CA TYR A 765 31.37 -1.40 3.21
C TYR A 765 30.76 -2.74 3.63
N LEU A 766 29.49 -2.79 4.04
CA LEU A 766 28.84 -4.02 4.51
C LEU A 766 28.89 -5.17 3.48
N LYS A 767 28.74 -4.86 2.18
CA LYS A 767 28.87 -5.86 1.11
C LYS A 767 30.29 -6.43 1.01
N LYS A 768 31.30 -5.57 1.13
CA LYS A 768 32.72 -5.97 1.12
C LYS A 768 33.06 -6.78 2.38
N ALA A 769 32.59 -6.34 3.55
CA ALA A 769 32.74 -7.04 4.83
C ALA A 769 32.14 -8.45 4.81
N ASN A 770 30.91 -8.60 4.31
CA ASN A 770 30.25 -9.91 4.18
C ASN A 770 30.97 -10.83 3.20
N SER A 771 31.49 -10.28 2.09
CA SER A 771 32.30 -11.04 1.14
C SER A 771 33.60 -11.55 1.80
N LEU A 772 34.31 -10.66 2.51
CA LEU A 772 35.53 -10.99 3.24
C LEU A 772 35.27 -12.05 4.33
N LEU A 773 34.17 -11.92 5.08
CA LEU A 773 33.75 -12.90 6.08
C LEU A 773 33.53 -14.29 5.46
N LYS A 774 32.87 -14.34 4.29
CA LYS A 774 32.65 -15.59 3.55
C LYS A 774 33.96 -16.24 3.11
N GLN A 775 34.92 -15.44 2.62
CA GLN A 775 36.24 -15.92 2.24
C GLN A 775 37.03 -16.45 3.44
N LEU A 776 37.05 -15.71 4.56
CA LEU A 776 37.74 -16.12 5.78
C LEU A 776 37.11 -17.36 6.42
N ALA A 777 35.77 -17.46 6.42
CA ALA A 777 35.06 -18.65 6.89
C ALA A 777 35.39 -19.90 6.06
N TYR A 778 35.53 -19.75 4.74
CA TYR A 778 35.99 -20.84 3.86
C TYR A 778 37.43 -21.25 4.19
N LYS A 779 38.35 -20.29 4.32
CA LYS A 779 39.74 -20.55 4.72
C LYS A 779 39.82 -21.25 6.09
N LYS A 780 39.02 -20.82 7.07
CA LYS A 780 38.92 -21.44 8.41
C LYS A 780 38.51 -22.91 8.32
N LYS A 781 37.54 -23.24 7.47
CA LYS A 781 37.12 -24.63 7.24
C LYS A 781 38.24 -25.48 6.63
N ILE A 782 38.98 -24.94 5.66
CA ILE A 782 40.12 -25.65 5.05
C ILE A 782 41.18 -25.98 6.11
N VAL A 783 41.56 -25.00 6.94
CA VAL A 783 42.55 -25.21 8.01
C VAL A 783 42.05 -26.27 8.99
N ALA A 784 40.78 -26.21 9.41
CA ALA A 784 40.19 -27.22 10.30
C ALA A 784 40.19 -28.64 9.68
N VAL A 785 39.88 -28.77 8.39
CA VAL A 785 39.96 -30.04 7.67
C VAL A 785 41.40 -30.56 7.61
N GLY A 786 42.38 -29.68 7.40
CA GLY A 786 43.81 -30.04 7.42
C GLY A 786 44.26 -30.57 8.77
N VAL A 787 43.86 -29.90 9.87
CA VAL A 787 44.15 -30.35 11.24
C VAL A 787 43.51 -31.71 11.51
N LYS A 788 42.24 -31.90 11.12
CA LYS A 788 41.52 -33.17 11.29
C LYS A 788 42.21 -34.33 10.53
N LYS A 789 42.59 -34.12 9.27
CA LYS A 789 43.33 -35.11 8.48
C LYS A 789 44.67 -35.49 9.11
N LYS A 790 45.39 -34.52 9.70
CA LYS A 790 46.64 -34.76 10.42
C LYS A 790 46.41 -35.63 11.67
N GLN A 791 45.40 -35.29 12.48
CA GLN A 791 45.02 -36.06 13.67
C GLN A 791 44.61 -37.50 13.33
N GLU A 792 43.80 -37.68 12.28
CA GLU A 792 43.37 -39.00 11.80
C GLU A 792 44.57 -39.87 11.36
N LYS A 793 45.52 -39.27 10.62
CA LYS A 793 46.75 -39.94 10.20
C LYS A 793 47.64 -40.33 11.39
N ASP A 794 47.79 -39.46 12.38
CA ASP A 794 48.60 -39.72 13.57
C ASP A 794 47.97 -40.81 14.46
N ALA A 795 46.64 -40.82 14.59
CA ALA A 795 45.90 -41.86 15.31
C ALA A 795 46.06 -43.24 14.64
N TRP A 796 45.92 -43.31 13.31
CA TRP A 796 46.16 -44.54 12.57
C TRP A 796 47.60 -45.05 12.73
N ARG A 797 48.59 -44.14 12.62
CA ARG A 797 50.01 -44.48 12.77
C ARG A 797 50.30 -45.11 14.14
N LYS A 798 49.76 -44.54 15.22
CA LYS A 798 49.91 -45.08 16.59
C LYS A 798 49.33 -46.48 16.73
N LEU A 799 48.10 -46.69 16.26
CA LEU A 799 47.44 -48.00 16.31
C LEU A 799 48.21 -49.05 15.50
N PHE A 800 48.62 -48.69 14.28
CA PHE A 800 49.34 -49.60 13.40
C PHE A 800 50.67 -50.08 14.02
N THR A 801 51.40 -49.19 14.71
CA THR A 801 52.59 -49.61 15.48
C THR A 801 52.26 -50.55 16.63
N ALA A 802 51.15 -50.32 17.36
CA ALA A 802 50.76 -51.19 18.47
C ALA A 802 50.37 -52.60 17.98
N VAL A 803 49.62 -52.69 16.89
CA VAL A 803 49.12 -53.94 16.30
C VAL A 803 50.26 -54.79 15.69
N LYS A 804 51.32 -54.15 15.17
CA LYS A 804 52.52 -54.85 14.67
C LYS A 804 53.45 -55.38 15.76
N ASN A 805 53.34 -54.90 17.00
CA ASN A 805 54.24 -55.32 18.08
C ASN A 805 54.07 -56.82 18.39
N LYS A 806 55.16 -57.59 18.37
CA LYS A 806 55.15 -59.04 18.63
C LYS A 806 54.85 -59.40 20.10
N GLN A 807 55.10 -58.50 21.03
CA GLN A 807 54.87 -58.72 22.47
C GLN A 807 53.40 -58.65 22.88
N VAL A 808 52.54 -58.04 22.06
CA VAL A 808 51.11 -57.89 22.33
C VAL A 808 50.37 -59.16 21.91
N SER A 809 49.48 -59.65 22.78
CA SER A 809 48.69 -60.86 22.53
C SER A 809 47.77 -60.70 21.31
N LEU A 810 47.36 -61.82 20.70
CA LEU A 810 46.47 -61.79 19.55
C LEU A 810 45.09 -61.19 19.93
N ASP A 811 44.64 -61.41 21.16
CA ASP A 811 43.36 -60.91 21.67
C ASP A 811 43.39 -59.40 21.90
N ASP A 812 44.46 -58.88 22.51
CA ASP A 812 44.62 -57.43 22.73
C ASP A 812 44.70 -56.68 21.39
N LYS A 813 45.34 -57.27 20.38
CA LYS A 813 45.38 -56.69 19.01
C LYS A 813 44.00 -56.62 18.37
N ILE A 814 43.20 -57.68 18.53
CA ILE A 814 41.82 -57.72 18.03
C ILE A 814 40.98 -56.64 18.73
N GLN A 815 41.09 -56.54 20.06
CA GLN A 815 40.34 -55.55 20.85
C GLN A 815 40.72 -54.11 20.50
N GLN A 816 42.02 -53.82 20.30
CA GLN A 816 42.47 -52.49 19.88
C GLN A 816 41.94 -52.09 18.49
N LEU A 817 41.90 -53.03 17.55
CA LEU A 817 41.33 -52.81 16.21
C LEU A 817 39.81 -52.60 16.26
N GLU A 818 39.09 -53.41 17.05
CA GLU A 818 37.64 -53.26 17.24
C GLU A 818 37.28 -51.91 17.88
N ALA A 819 38.03 -51.49 18.91
CA ALA A 819 37.85 -50.19 19.56
C ALA A 819 38.10 -49.02 18.59
N TYR A 820 39.10 -49.12 17.71
CA TYR A 820 39.35 -48.10 16.68
C TYR A 820 38.23 -48.06 15.63
N ILE A 821 37.76 -49.22 15.14
CA ILE A 821 36.66 -49.28 14.17
C ILE A 821 35.36 -48.72 14.76
N ALA A 822 35.09 -48.97 16.05
CA ALA A 822 33.93 -48.44 16.76
C ALA A 822 33.92 -46.90 16.83
N GLN A 823 35.08 -46.24 16.77
CA GLN A 823 35.19 -44.77 16.73
C GLN A 823 34.87 -44.15 15.36
N ALA A 824 34.44 -44.97 14.37
CA ALA A 824 34.11 -44.55 13.01
C ALA A 824 35.23 -43.73 12.32
N PRO A 825 36.44 -44.30 12.16
CA PRO A 825 37.58 -43.64 11.53
C PRO A 825 37.33 -43.43 10.01
N PRO A 826 38.16 -42.62 9.34
CA PRO A 826 38.07 -42.41 7.89
C PRO A 826 38.03 -43.72 7.10
N GLU A 827 37.29 -43.72 6.00
CA GLU A 827 36.95 -44.94 5.26
C GLU A 827 38.18 -45.73 4.79
N ASP A 828 39.25 -45.04 4.38
CA ASP A 828 40.50 -45.66 3.95
C ASP A 828 41.14 -46.47 5.10
N TYR A 829 41.35 -45.84 6.26
CA TYR A 829 41.91 -46.50 7.44
C TYR A 829 40.97 -47.55 8.03
N ARG A 830 39.65 -47.36 7.91
CA ARG A 830 38.65 -48.32 8.36
C ARG A 830 38.71 -49.62 7.55
N LYS A 831 38.83 -49.54 6.22
CA LYS A 831 38.97 -50.71 5.35
C LYS A 831 40.23 -51.49 5.66
N GLU A 832 41.36 -50.80 5.84
CA GLU A 832 42.62 -51.41 6.24
C GLU A 832 42.51 -52.10 7.63
N ALA A 833 41.89 -51.43 8.61
CA ALA A 833 41.70 -51.99 9.96
C ALA A 833 40.83 -53.27 9.95
N ILE A 834 39.75 -53.29 9.17
CA ILE A 834 38.87 -54.45 9.03
C ILE A 834 39.61 -55.63 8.41
N ALA A 835 40.38 -55.40 7.34
CA ALA A 835 41.15 -56.45 6.69
C ALA A 835 42.16 -57.10 7.65
N ILE A 836 42.86 -56.29 8.47
CA ILE A 836 43.81 -56.81 9.47
C ILE A 836 43.07 -57.58 10.57
N LEU A 837 41.91 -57.08 11.02
CA LEU A 837 41.07 -57.74 12.04
C LEU A 837 40.61 -59.13 11.58
N GLU A 838 40.17 -59.26 10.32
CA GLU A 838 39.77 -60.55 9.75
C GLU A 838 40.92 -61.55 9.71
N GLN A 839 42.11 -61.13 9.30
CA GLN A 839 43.31 -61.97 9.32
C GLN A 839 43.62 -62.50 10.73
N PHE A 840 43.50 -61.63 11.75
CA PHE A 840 43.76 -62.03 13.13
C PHE A 840 42.68 -62.95 13.70
N ARG A 841 41.42 -62.75 13.35
CA ARG A 841 40.31 -63.65 13.71
C ARG A 841 40.49 -65.04 13.10
N GLN A 842 40.84 -65.12 11.82
CA GLN A 842 41.14 -66.40 11.15
C GLN A 842 42.32 -67.12 11.82
N LYS A 843 43.39 -66.39 12.15
CA LYS A 843 44.54 -66.94 12.86
C LYS A 843 44.14 -67.50 14.23
N LYS A 844 43.30 -66.78 15.00
CA LYS A 844 42.79 -67.22 16.30
C LYS A 844 42.00 -68.52 16.19
N GLN A 845 41.10 -68.62 15.21
CA GLN A 845 40.31 -69.83 14.95
C GLN A 845 41.20 -71.03 14.61
N SER A 846 42.17 -70.86 13.71
CA SER A 846 43.10 -71.93 13.32
C SER A 846 43.95 -72.46 14.49
N LEU A 847 44.32 -71.60 15.45
CA LEU A 847 45.06 -72.00 16.65
C LEU A 847 44.17 -72.80 17.61
N ALA A 848 42.93 -72.36 17.81
CA ALA A 848 41.97 -73.07 18.67
C ALA A 848 41.63 -74.47 18.13
N GLU A 849 41.48 -74.62 16.81
CA GLU A 849 41.24 -75.91 16.18
C GLU A 849 42.41 -76.88 16.35
N ARG A 850 43.66 -76.39 16.18
CA ARG A 850 44.87 -77.20 16.41
C ARG A 850 44.94 -77.72 17.84
N GLN A 851 44.71 -76.84 18.82
CA GLN A 851 44.70 -77.22 20.24
C GLN A 851 43.61 -78.26 20.54
N LYS A 852 42.41 -78.10 19.97
CA LYS A 852 41.32 -79.06 20.13
C LYS A 852 41.66 -80.43 19.54
N LEU A 853 42.29 -80.47 18.37
CA LEU A 853 42.71 -81.71 17.72
C LEU A 853 43.80 -82.43 18.51
N GLU A 854 44.79 -81.72 19.03
CA GLU A 854 45.85 -82.28 19.88
C GLU A 854 45.27 -82.90 21.16
N LEU A 855 44.33 -82.21 21.81
CA LEU A 855 43.67 -82.70 23.02
C LEU A 855 42.85 -83.97 22.74
N ALA A 856 42.13 -84.01 21.62
CA ALA A 856 41.34 -85.18 21.20
C ALA A 856 42.23 -86.39 20.90
N ASN A 857 43.35 -86.20 20.20
CA ASN A 857 44.31 -87.27 19.91
C ASN A 857 44.94 -87.83 21.20
N ARG A 858 45.27 -86.95 22.16
CA ARG A 858 45.80 -87.36 23.47
C ARG A 858 44.79 -88.20 24.24
N ALA A 859 43.54 -87.76 24.31
CA ALA A 859 42.46 -88.48 25.00
C ALA A 859 42.22 -89.87 24.37
N ARG A 860 42.24 -89.96 23.02
CA ARG A 860 42.12 -91.25 22.30
C ARG A 860 43.22 -92.24 22.72
N ARG A 861 44.49 -91.81 22.70
CA ARG A 861 45.64 -92.65 23.07
C ARG A 861 45.54 -93.15 24.52
N GLU A 862 45.18 -92.27 25.45
CA GLU A 862 45.03 -92.63 26.86
C GLU A 862 43.89 -93.63 27.11
N ASN A 863 42.76 -93.50 26.41
CA ASN A 863 41.64 -94.43 26.52
C ASN A 863 42.01 -95.84 26.02
N GLU A 864 42.71 -95.93 24.88
CA GLU A 864 43.11 -97.23 24.33
C GLU A 864 44.18 -97.92 25.19
N LEU A 865 45.12 -97.15 25.75
CA LEU A 865 46.07 -97.64 26.75
C LEU A 865 45.34 -98.27 27.94
N LYS A 866 44.35 -97.56 28.51
CA LYS A 866 43.55 -98.07 29.64
C LYS A 866 42.79 -99.35 29.26
N ARG A 867 42.21 -99.42 28.05
CA ARG A 867 41.48 -100.60 27.56
C ARG A 867 42.37 -101.84 27.51
N ILE A 868 43.53 -101.75 26.84
CA ILE A 868 44.45 -102.88 26.69
C ILE A 868 45.00 -103.31 28.04
N ARG A 869 45.39 -102.37 28.91
CA ARG A 869 45.84 -102.68 30.28
C ARG A 869 44.81 -103.46 31.08
N GLY A 870 43.55 -103.02 31.04
CA GLY A 870 42.46 -103.70 31.73
C GLY A 870 42.22 -105.13 31.22
N LEU A 871 42.35 -105.37 29.91
CA LEU A 871 42.23 -106.71 29.32
C LEU A 871 43.39 -107.63 29.71
N VAL A 872 44.63 -107.12 29.71
CA VAL A 872 45.82 -107.89 30.12
C VAL A 872 45.74 -108.28 31.59
N GLN A 873 45.35 -107.35 32.47
CA GLN A 873 45.21 -107.63 33.91
C GLN A 873 44.14 -108.70 34.19
N LYS A 874 43.00 -108.65 33.48
CA LYS A 874 41.92 -109.65 33.63
C LYS A 874 42.34 -111.06 33.20
N GLN A 875 43.21 -111.19 32.21
CA GLN A 875 43.60 -112.49 31.65
C GLN A 875 44.57 -113.26 32.56
N GLY A 876 45.48 -112.56 33.26
CA GLY A 876 46.39 -113.14 34.26
C GLY A 876 47.43 -114.14 33.70
N GLY A 877 48.52 -114.35 34.45
CA GLY A 877 49.51 -115.39 34.14
C GLY A 877 50.61 -114.97 33.16
N ARG A 878 50.33 -115.05 31.85
CA ARG A 878 51.33 -114.95 30.77
C ARG A 878 51.87 -113.53 30.53
N PHE A 879 50.99 -112.53 30.52
CA PHE A 879 51.35 -111.15 30.20
C PHE A 879 51.40 -110.30 31.46
N SER A 880 52.49 -109.54 31.65
CA SER A 880 52.71 -108.64 32.78
C SER A 880 52.79 -107.20 32.28
N GLU A 881 51.92 -106.32 32.79
CA GLU A 881 51.97 -104.90 32.48
C GLU A 881 53.03 -104.18 33.34
N ASN A 882 53.84 -103.31 32.73
CA ASN A 882 54.96 -102.64 33.40
C ASN A 882 54.64 -101.18 33.82
N GLY A 883 53.42 -100.68 33.62
CA GLY A 883 53.02 -99.30 33.98
C GLY A 883 53.55 -98.20 33.05
N ASN A 884 54.65 -98.44 32.34
CA ASN A 884 55.35 -97.48 31.48
C ASN A 884 54.93 -97.52 29.99
N GLY A 885 53.82 -98.19 29.68
CA GLY A 885 53.33 -98.37 28.29
C GLY A 885 53.93 -99.59 27.57
N THR A 886 54.51 -100.52 28.33
CA THR A 886 55.03 -101.80 27.84
C THR A 886 54.42 -102.98 28.58
N ILE A 887 54.41 -104.15 27.94
CA ILE A 887 53.92 -105.42 28.47
C ILE A 887 54.97 -106.50 28.23
N THR A 888 55.32 -107.26 29.27
CA THR A 888 56.26 -108.37 29.20
C THR A 888 55.50 -109.69 29.04
N ASP A 889 55.83 -110.49 28.03
CA ASP A 889 55.35 -111.88 27.88
C ASP A 889 56.29 -112.82 28.65
N LYS A 890 55.82 -113.38 29.77
CA LYS A 890 56.63 -114.26 30.64
C LYS A 890 56.98 -115.60 29.98
N THR A 891 56.22 -116.02 28.96
CA THR A 891 56.49 -117.29 28.27
C THR A 891 57.63 -117.14 27.26
N SER A 892 57.72 -116.01 26.56
CA SER A 892 58.78 -115.75 25.58
C SER A 892 59.95 -114.92 26.11
N GLY A 893 59.76 -114.21 27.24
CA GLY A 893 60.72 -113.25 27.80
C GLY A 893 60.75 -111.90 27.06
N LEU A 894 59.94 -111.73 26.01
CA LEU A 894 59.93 -110.54 25.16
C LEU A 894 59.07 -109.42 25.75
N THR A 895 59.46 -108.17 25.50
CA THR A 895 58.67 -106.99 25.90
C THR A 895 58.04 -106.32 24.68
N TRP A 896 56.75 -106.03 24.77
CA TRP A 896 55.92 -105.47 23.71
C TRP A 896 55.42 -104.07 24.07
N CYS A 897 55.22 -103.22 23.08
CA CYS A 897 54.48 -101.97 23.29
C CYS A 897 52.99 -102.24 23.56
N THR A 898 52.42 -101.53 24.53
CA THR A 898 50.99 -101.66 24.88
C THR A 898 50.09 -101.17 23.74
N LEU A 899 50.41 -100.05 23.12
CA LEU A 899 49.75 -99.62 21.89
C LEU A 899 50.48 -100.20 20.68
N ASP A 900 49.71 -100.57 19.66
CA ASP A 900 50.24 -100.70 18.32
C ASP A 900 50.26 -99.34 17.60
N SER A 901 50.92 -99.30 16.45
CA SER A 901 51.05 -98.07 15.67
C SER A 901 49.71 -97.46 15.22
N LEU A 902 48.67 -98.28 15.03
CA LEU A 902 47.35 -97.81 14.62
C LEU A 902 46.68 -97.04 15.77
N ALA A 903 46.68 -97.59 16.97
CA ALA A 903 46.16 -96.92 18.15
C ALA A 903 46.96 -95.64 18.50
N ASP A 904 48.28 -95.69 18.31
CA ASP A 904 49.17 -94.58 18.65
C ASP A 904 49.03 -93.39 17.70
N LEU A 905 49.03 -93.65 16.39
CA LEU A 905 48.96 -92.62 15.36
C LEU A 905 47.51 -92.27 14.98
N GLY A 906 46.56 -93.20 15.15
CA GLY A 906 45.17 -93.07 14.74
C GLY A 906 44.91 -93.39 13.27
N GLN A 907 45.92 -93.91 12.59
CA GLN A 907 45.87 -94.29 11.20
C GLN A 907 46.78 -95.51 11.00
N CYS A 908 46.42 -96.37 10.06
CA CYS A 908 47.28 -97.46 9.67
C CYS A 908 48.47 -96.94 8.86
N ILE A 909 49.51 -97.75 8.79
CA ILE A 909 50.76 -97.36 8.16
C ILE A 909 51.26 -98.46 7.22
N ASP A 910 51.93 -98.04 6.17
CA ASP A 910 52.66 -98.94 5.29
C ASP A 910 53.92 -99.52 5.97
N TYR A 911 54.56 -100.49 5.33
CA TYR A 911 55.71 -101.21 5.89
C TYR A 911 56.90 -100.30 6.18
N GLU A 912 57.17 -99.31 5.32
CA GLU A 912 58.31 -98.41 5.46
C GLU A 912 58.10 -97.41 6.62
N THR A 913 56.88 -96.87 6.72
CA THR A 913 56.46 -96.01 7.82
C THR A 913 56.46 -96.79 9.13
N ALA A 914 56.10 -98.09 9.12
CA ALA A 914 56.22 -98.96 10.29
C ALA A 914 57.67 -99.10 10.77
N ILE A 915 58.63 -99.30 9.85
CA ILE A 915 60.06 -99.32 10.21
C ILE A 915 60.48 -97.98 10.84
N ARG A 916 60.08 -96.85 10.25
CA ARG A 916 60.42 -95.51 10.77
C ARG A 916 59.80 -95.23 12.13
N TYR A 917 58.51 -95.55 12.28
CA TYR A 917 57.75 -95.43 13.51
C TYR A 917 58.43 -96.18 14.65
N VAL A 918 58.78 -97.45 14.43
CA VAL A 918 59.43 -98.29 15.44
C VAL A 918 60.82 -97.75 15.81
N LYS A 919 61.61 -97.28 14.84
CA LYS A 919 62.93 -96.65 15.10
C LYS A 919 62.85 -95.38 15.96
N GLN A 920 61.78 -94.60 15.78
CA GLN A 920 61.55 -93.34 16.52
C GLN A 920 60.83 -93.56 17.86
N LEU A 921 60.37 -94.79 18.12
CA LEU A 921 59.63 -95.11 19.32
C LEU A 921 60.50 -94.98 20.57
N ARG A 922 59.97 -94.33 21.61
CA ARG A 922 60.62 -94.12 22.90
C ARG A 922 59.78 -94.63 24.08
N THR A 923 58.78 -95.46 23.78
CA THR A 923 57.85 -96.04 24.76
C THR A 923 58.61 -96.78 25.86
N GLY A 924 58.19 -96.61 27.11
CA GLY A 924 58.86 -97.20 28.28
C GLY A 924 60.28 -96.68 28.56
N GLY A 925 60.74 -95.62 27.88
CA GLY A 925 62.11 -95.11 28.00
C GLY A 925 63.13 -95.90 27.17
N HIS A 926 62.69 -96.79 26.27
CA HIS A 926 63.55 -97.67 25.49
C HIS A 926 63.65 -97.22 24.04
N GLN A 927 64.82 -97.44 23.41
CA GLN A 927 65.09 -97.05 22.01
C GLN A 927 65.36 -98.26 21.09
N ASN A 928 65.53 -99.46 21.65
CA ASN A 928 65.85 -100.69 20.94
C ASN A 928 64.61 -101.47 20.47
N TRP A 929 63.51 -100.76 20.20
CA TRP A 929 62.30 -101.34 19.64
C TRP A 929 62.55 -101.81 18.21
N ARG A 930 62.03 -102.99 17.86
CA ARG A 930 62.14 -103.56 16.51
C ARG A 930 60.81 -104.14 16.03
N LEU A 931 60.75 -104.38 14.72
CA LEU A 931 59.67 -105.16 14.14
C LEU A 931 59.77 -106.61 14.67
N PRO A 932 58.64 -107.22 15.04
CA PRO A 932 58.63 -108.61 15.48
C PRO A 932 58.80 -109.56 14.31
N THR A 933 59.42 -110.71 14.54
CA THR A 933 59.46 -111.81 13.57
C THR A 933 58.08 -112.48 13.47
N ILE A 934 57.86 -113.29 12.44
CA ILE A 934 56.59 -114.02 12.29
C ILE A 934 56.38 -114.94 13.50
N LYS A 935 57.44 -115.64 13.93
CA LYS A 935 57.37 -116.57 15.08
C LYS A 935 56.95 -115.85 16.37
N GLU A 936 57.45 -114.64 16.60
CA GLU A 936 57.11 -113.83 17.78
C GLU A 936 55.65 -113.35 17.73
N LEU A 937 55.18 -112.86 16.57
CA LEU A 937 53.79 -112.47 16.39
C LEU A 937 52.82 -113.65 16.52
N VAL A 938 53.17 -114.81 15.96
CA VAL A 938 52.41 -116.06 16.12
C VAL A 938 52.35 -116.46 17.58
N GLY A 939 53.49 -116.41 18.28
CA GLY A 939 53.53 -116.66 19.73
C GLY A 939 52.60 -115.73 20.50
N LEU A 940 52.50 -114.46 20.09
CA LEU A 940 51.69 -113.46 20.75
C LEU A 940 50.17 -113.61 20.48
N TYR A 941 49.77 -113.89 19.24
CA TYR A 941 48.36 -113.85 18.80
C TYR A 941 47.73 -115.22 18.50
N LYS A 942 48.51 -116.29 18.34
CA LYS A 942 48.03 -117.63 17.96
C LYS A 942 48.24 -118.70 19.04
N THR A 943 48.87 -118.34 20.15
CA THR A 943 49.10 -119.24 21.30
C THR A 943 48.28 -118.79 22.51
N GLN A 944 47.52 -119.70 23.12
CA GLN A 944 46.77 -119.40 24.35
C GLN A 944 47.70 -119.27 25.57
N PRO A 945 47.41 -118.34 26.51
CA PRO A 945 46.43 -117.26 26.42
C PRO A 945 46.86 -116.20 25.38
N PHE A 946 45.92 -115.76 24.52
CA PHE A 946 46.17 -114.82 23.42
C PHE A 946 46.31 -113.37 23.92
N PHE A 947 47.17 -112.57 23.29
CA PHE A 947 47.25 -111.14 23.60
C PHE A 947 45.96 -110.39 23.19
N PRO A 948 45.51 -109.37 23.95
CA PRO A 948 44.33 -108.60 23.59
C PRO A 948 44.39 -107.99 22.19
N VAL A 949 43.34 -108.23 21.42
CA VAL A 949 43.24 -107.81 20.02
C VAL A 949 42.88 -106.33 19.96
N GLY A 950 43.69 -105.55 19.23
CA GLY A 950 43.39 -104.16 18.90
C GLY A 950 42.51 -104.04 17.65
N GLU A 951 42.31 -102.81 17.15
CA GLU A 951 41.55 -102.56 15.92
C GLU A 951 42.30 -102.98 14.64
N ALA A 952 43.60 -103.24 14.74
CA ALA A 952 44.40 -103.66 13.60
C ALA A 952 43.98 -105.05 13.12
N THR A 953 43.71 -105.19 11.83
CA THR A 953 43.33 -106.47 11.20
C THR A 953 44.49 -107.47 11.14
N TRP A 954 45.71 -106.96 11.06
CA TRP A 954 46.95 -107.75 10.97
C TRP A 954 48.17 -106.88 11.29
N TYR A 955 49.28 -107.54 11.61
CA TYR A 955 50.53 -106.90 12.03
C TYR A 955 51.68 -107.22 11.07
N TRP A 956 52.50 -106.20 10.77
CA TRP A 956 53.74 -106.31 10.01
C TRP A 956 54.80 -107.10 10.79
N SER A 957 55.43 -108.09 10.15
CA SER A 957 56.61 -108.76 10.66
C SER A 957 57.91 -108.19 10.07
N SER A 958 59.07 -108.48 10.66
CA SER A 958 60.38 -108.12 10.11
C SER A 958 60.80 -108.97 8.90
N GLU A 959 60.07 -110.03 8.60
CA GLU A 959 60.37 -110.97 7.53
C GLU A 959 59.72 -110.52 6.22
N ALA A 960 60.55 -110.17 5.25
CA ALA A 960 60.12 -109.79 3.92
C ALA A 960 60.79 -110.66 2.86
N VAL A 961 60.02 -111.01 1.84
CA VAL A 961 60.44 -111.85 0.73
C VAL A 961 60.11 -111.20 -0.60
N TRP A 962 60.87 -111.59 -1.62
CA TRP A 962 60.59 -111.24 -3.00
C TRP A 962 59.74 -112.35 -3.61
N HIS A 963 58.52 -112.01 -4.05
CA HIS A 963 57.69 -112.87 -4.87
C HIS A 963 57.62 -112.27 -6.28
N GLY A 964 58.44 -112.81 -7.19
CA GLY A 964 58.67 -112.20 -8.50
C GLY A 964 59.29 -110.80 -8.35
N TRP A 965 58.62 -109.77 -8.89
CA TRP A 965 59.08 -108.38 -8.89
C TRP A 965 58.57 -107.55 -7.70
N ASN A 966 57.69 -108.11 -6.86
CA ASN A 966 57.09 -107.40 -5.73
C ASN A 966 57.68 -107.89 -4.40
N LYS A 967 58.11 -106.92 -3.59
CA LYS A 967 58.53 -107.19 -2.21
C LYS A 967 57.29 -107.26 -1.32
N GLN A 968 57.10 -108.39 -0.67
CA GLN A 968 55.99 -108.64 0.23
C GLN A 968 56.53 -108.90 1.63
N ALA A 969 55.80 -108.47 2.64
CA ALA A 969 56.13 -108.78 4.03
C ALA A 969 55.14 -109.83 4.55
N TYR A 970 55.65 -110.74 5.37
CA TYR A 970 54.78 -111.66 6.07
C TYR A 970 54.01 -110.91 7.15
N ILE A 971 52.75 -111.31 7.32
CA ILE A 971 51.85 -110.73 8.30
C ILE A 971 51.31 -111.79 9.23
N VAL A 972 50.86 -111.37 10.40
CA VAL A 972 50.05 -112.20 11.30
C VAL A 972 48.74 -111.47 11.58
N THR A 973 47.63 -112.13 11.30
CA THR A 973 46.30 -111.60 11.61
C THR A 973 46.11 -111.55 13.12
N SER A 974 45.43 -110.51 13.59
CA SER A 974 45.20 -110.31 15.03
C SER A 974 44.12 -111.23 15.60
N LYS A 975 43.45 -112.06 14.77
CA LYS A 975 42.41 -113.00 15.17
C LYS A 975 42.96 -114.08 16.14
N PRO A 976 42.30 -114.35 17.28
CA PRO A 976 42.71 -115.39 18.23
C PRO A 976 42.30 -116.77 17.71
N GLU A 977 43.20 -117.43 17.00
CA GLU A 977 42.99 -118.76 16.41
C GLU A 977 44.26 -119.60 16.56
N THR A 978 44.12 -120.90 16.83
CA THR A 978 45.25 -121.83 16.98
C THR A 978 45.69 -122.45 15.66
N ALA A 979 44.76 -122.59 14.71
CA ALA A 979 45.05 -122.98 13.32
C ALA A 979 45.26 -121.73 12.47
N TRP A 980 46.45 -121.57 11.89
CA TRP A 980 46.81 -120.39 11.09
C TRP A 980 47.71 -120.77 9.92
N SER A 981 47.71 -119.94 8.87
CA SER A 981 48.60 -120.08 7.72
C SER A 981 49.45 -118.81 7.53
N LYS A 982 50.67 -118.98 7.04
CA LYS A 982 51.51 -117.84 6.65
C LYS A 982 50.82 -117.05 5.53
N SER A 983 50.70 -115.74 5.71
CA SER A 983 50.09 -114.83 4.73
C SER A 983 51.06 -113.71 4.36
N LEU A 984 51.06 -113.33 3.09
CA LEU A 984 51.95 -112.32 2.51
C LEU A 984 51.14 -111.14 2.00
N VAL A 985 51.59 -109.93 2.30
CA VAL A 985 50.94 -108.69 1.88
C VAL A 985 51.96 -107.73 1.27
N GLU A 986 51.55 -107.01 0.22
CA GLU A 986 52.35 -105.97 -0.42
C GLU A 986 52.67 -104.82 0.56
N MET A 987 53.92 -104.35 0.56
CA MET A 987 54.44 -103.39 1.54
C MET A 987 53.71 -102.04 1.62
N LYS A 988 52.99 -101.64 0.57
CA LYS A 988 52.23 -100.38 0.52
C LYS A 988 50.84 -100.48 1.17
N LYS A 989 50.41 -101.68 1.58
CA LYS A 989 49.09 -101.87 2.17
C LYS A 989 49.05 -101.31 3.59
N CYS A 990 47.85 -100.93 4.00
CA CYS A 990 47.53 -100.42 5.32
C CYS A 990 47.64 -101.56 6.36
N GLY A 991 48.62 -101.46 7.26
CA GLY A 991 48.84 -102.40 8.35
C GLY A 991 49.18 -101.71 9.67
N ALA A 992 49.42 -102.49 10.71
CA ALA A 992 49.93 -101.99 11.99
C ALA A 992 51.19 -102.73 12.40
N VAL A 993 51.94 -102.16 13.33
CA VAL A 993 53.07 -102.84 13.97
C VAL A 993 52.92 -102.76 15.48
N ARG A 994 53.11 -103.89 16.15
CA ARG A 994 53.32 -103.95 17.59
C ARG A 994 54.79 -104.18 17.84
N ALA A 995 55.49 -103.12 18.22
CA ALA A 995 56.92 -103.17 18.43
C ALA A 995 57.27 -104.14 19.56
N VAL A 996 58.34 -104.91 19.35
CA VAL A 996 58.89 -105.86 20.32
C VAL A 996 60.34 -105.50 20.63
N ARG A 997 60.83 -105.95 21.78
CA ARG A 997 62.25 -105.93 22.14
C ARG A 997 62.65 -107.18 22.92
#